data_AF-A0A6I1GYC8-F1
#
_entry.id   AF-A0A6I1GYC8-F1
#
_cell.length_a   1.000
_cell.length_b   1.000
_cell.length_c   1.000
_cell.angle_alpha   90.00
_cell.angle_beta   90.00
_cell.angle_gamma   90.00
#
_symmetry.space_group_name_H-M   'P 1'
#
loop_
_entity.id
_entity.type
_entity.pdbx_description
1 polymer ?
#
loop_
_entity_poly.entity_id
_entity_poly.type
_entity_poly.pdbx_seq_one_letter_code
_entity_poly.pdbx_strand_id
1 'polypeptide(L)'
;MSFIKQVLLALLLCAMGAAHATSIGYTATSLGGTQWRYDYTVSNTTLAVSIAEFTLFFSVGPYATLHNVATAPAWDVVLVQPDPAIPASGYLDALALADGIHPGATATGFSVTFDYLGAGSPGAQAFSILDPVSFIALETGLTRPAAVALPSTPWLLLAGVLALASLRRRGLSIAALATGLALGLCACGGPNDPTQPPTPKVMLATAAMTSTTAQAAGDFEVTRLEKVAEQRVSRTAWDYTYRVHIRNNGSAAASNVRAVLTSAPEGSTIIDGDVLAGSIDAGATVTPDDTIIVRIERSIAFQSAGLTWTFSANASIELDPVRPAQVVVLSLAGLGFTDGADSVKVSGAITDVLLQDGSLRFSTPGDTGVDQHAQFSLSKGNSVTTMNVLIQTELPTAVETHVEPDDDGNLPATAPVLAITGLGPNNRLQPDGMAFRLPGAATMSLQDDSDGLLSMPGGTAVSLKQYWVFDAASGAFRIGATAMRQLLASLPNGSYDLHLNFVSQDGEFTASYALLVVKSGIALQGQLRTPAGGNATGLAGKKMLLAGYNSHQRQVAVVDATGAFHFDGVLPDTCQLTLNDLVHPNVVSVSAAVFDNSSTVSVDIVYPYGPGLGQRAGATSYVAGTVRQDGAGPPAREVPARPRGTADVTPQDDENSKTFVATAAAQGQTVTTPIVFTVPKGTNNVGVKITVSTAEYPVFTTQQSRYNDTWSYAVTGLPGASLAAAGAVNQTHYTQGTIVRTECVDVSKQTKDGALSLGGNVSATNIGDNLLATVTTVELGLACKGLKVTQAKFLSPNKAGHPVLQPIKLTGNLPGPYVSVSQGTATATHTVPLELHYTPAAATITEVNIGISSDGNNPAFSTENLLSQTNTKSAGKVTFPSLVLPAFAGAINKKAVVTLRLKGRVDNTDASSDPAEGGQVELKGDTAYIPLYLANNEAALAARRYGTRDAGGDSWATRLAIAWLAGKAYRFDDISGQHVTQTAAGRSILGHSGHSDGQQLDLRYADGTGGYTDALGGQGNGAAIKQLINAAKAEVAANPPQKPKLALLRAWIAANRAMLAKEAAPASTRVIYIGPSFVKLALVDGRFSASPADKIPGVAAWIKPVKVHIEQGHLSHWHISITAHP
;
A
#
# COMPACT_ATOMS: atom_id res chain seq x y z
N MET A 1 0.21 21.96 -61.45
CA MET A 1 0.57 22.91 -60.36
C MET A 1 1.48 22.33 -59.26
N SER A 2 2.01 21.10 -59.39
CA SER A 2 2.84 20.46 -58.34
C SER A 2 4.35 20.70 -58.50
N PHE A 3 4.85 20.82 -59.73
CA PHE A 3 6.30 20.86 -59.99
C PHE A 3 6.97 22.19 -59.58
N ILE A 4 6.32 23.34 -59.81
CA ILE A 4 6.84 24.66 -59.43
C ILE A 4 6.89 24.84 -57.90
N LYS A 5 5.93 24.27 -57.16
CA LYS A 5 5.93 24.29 -55.68
C LYS A 5 7.04 23.40 -55.11
N GLN A 6 7.36 22.29 -55.76
CA GLN A 6 8.46 21.40 -55.33
C GLN A 6 9.84 22.01 -55.62
N VAL A 7 9.99 22.73 -56.74
CA VAL A 7 11.23 23.47 -57.06
C VAL A 7 11.41 24.67 -56.12
N LEU A 8 10.34 25.43 -55.82
CA LEU A 8 10.42 26.53 -54.86
C LEU A 8 10.71 26.04 -53.43
N LEU A 9 10.14 24.91 -53.01
CA LEU A 9 10.39 24.32 -51.70
C LEU A 9 11.84 23.82 -51.58
N ALA A 10 12.40 23.23 -52.64
CA ALA A 10 13.80 22.83 -52.69
C ALA A 10 14.77 24.04 -52.67
N LEU A 11 14.43 25.14 -53.34
CA LEU A 11 15.17 26.40 -53.28
C LEU A 11 15.07 27.10 -51.91
N LEU A 12 13.91 27.04 -51.23
CA LEU A 12 13.75 27.57 -49.87
C LEU A 12 14.52 26.76 -48.82
N LEU A 13 14.58 25.42 -48.97
CA LEU A 13 15.36 24.54 -48.11
C LEU A 13 16.88 24.72 -48.29
N CYS A 14 17.34 25.21 -49.44
CA CYS A 14 18.76 25.54 -49.65
C CYS A 14 19.16 26.93 -49.11
N ALA A 15 18.18 27.76 -48.68
CA ALA A 15 18.42 29.11 -48.17
C ALA A 15 18.33 29.23 -46.64
N MET A 16 18.11 28.14 -45.91
CA MET A 16 18.21 28.13 -44.45
C MET A 16 19.68 27.98 -44.04
N GLY A 17 20.33 29.11 -43.71
CA GLY A 17 21.63 29.10 -43.06
C GLY A 17 21.56 28.29 -41.77
N ALA A 18 22.43 27.29 -41.63
CA ALA A 18 22.56 26.55 -40.38
C ALA A 18 22.93 27.55 -39.26
N ALA A 19 22.16 27.56 -38.17
CA ALA A 19 22.60 28.20 -36.93
C ALA A 19 23.84 27.43 -36.45
N HIS A 20 25.02 28.01 -36.59
CA HIS A 20 26.28 27.37 -36.23
C HIS A 20 26.61 27.68 -34.77
N ALA A 21 26.52 26.68 -33.88
CA ALA A 21 27.14 26.66 -32.55
C ALA A 21 28.59 27.14 -32.58
N THR A 22 29.10 27.76 -31.49
CA THR A 22 30.52 28.08 -31.33
C THR A 22 31.32 26.82 -31.65
N SER A 23 32.27 26.94 -32.58
CA SER A 23 32.91 25.76 -33.15
C SER A 23 34.36 25.66 -32.70
N ILE A 24 34.70 24.51 -32.12
CA ILE A 24 36.08 24.12 -31.86
C ILE A 24 36.47 23.07 -32.89
N GLY A 25 37.34 23.44 -33.83
CA GLY A 25 37.96 22.53 -34.78
C GLY A 25 39.16 21.81 -34.17
N TYR A 26 39.42 20.56 -34.55
CA TYR A 26 40.62 19.80 -34.16
C TYR A 26 41.31 19.16 -35.37
N THR A 27 42.63 19.04 -35.31
CA THR A 27 43.44 18.18 -36.18
C THR A 27 44.19 17.17 -35.32
N ALA A 28 44.08 15.87 -35.63
CA ALA A 28 44.77 14.80 -34.92
C ALA A 28 46.03 14.37 -35.69
N THR A 29 47.20 14.49 -35.07
CA THR A 29 48.49 14.10 -35.66
C THR A 29 49.11 12.96 -34.85
N SER A 30 49.43 11.84 -35.50
CA SER A 30 50.18 10.76 -34.84
C SER A 30 51.66 11.16 -34.72
N LEU A 31 52.22 11.03 -33.51
CA LEU A 31 53.63 11.31 -33.23
C LEU A 31 54.49 10.02 -33.16
N GLY A 32 53.86 8.86 -33.36
CA GLY A 32 54.48 7.53 -33.26
C GLY A 32 54.03 6.75 -32.01
N GLY A 33 53.93 5.41 -32.13
CA GLY A 33 53.43 4.56 -31.06
C GLY A 33 51.98 4.88 -30.67
N THR A 34 51.70 5.00 -29.38
CA THR A 34 50.39 5.45 -28.83
C THR A 34 50.27 6.97 -28.78
N GLN A 35 51.30 7.73 -29.14
CA GLN A 35 51.32 9.17 -28.90
C GLN A 35 50.65 9.95 -30.05
N TRP A 36 49.75 10.85 -29.67
CA TRP A 36 49.01 11.72 -30.58
C TRP A 36 49.02 13.16 -30.08
N ARG A 37 48.91 14.10 -31.01
CA ARG A 37 48.72 15.53 -30.73
C ARG A 37 47.43 16.02 -31.35
N TYR A 38 46.63 16.75 -30.58
CA TYR A 38 45.57 17.58 -31.12
C TYR A 38 46.02 19.03 -31.26
N ASP A 39 45.69 19.64 -32.39
CA ASP A 39 45.78 21.08 -32.63
C ASP A 39 44.37 21.65 -32.82
N TYR A 40 44.03 22.68 -32.04
CA TYR A 40 42.69 23.24 -31.97
C TYR A 40 42.57 24.63 -32.58
N THR A 41 41.40 24.89 -33.16
CA THR A 41 40.96 26.20 -33.65
C THR A 41 39.62 26.54 -33.01
N VAL A 42 39.55 27.60 -32.20
CA VAL A 42 38.36 27.97 -31.43
C VAL A 42 37.73 29.21 -32.07
N SER A 43 36.47 29.13 -32.49
CA SER A 43 35.76 30.22 -33.18
C SER A 43 34.46 30.59 -32.48
N ASN A 44 34.37 31.82 -31.96
CA ASN A 44 33.18 32.34 -31.28
C ASN A 44 32.12 32.76 -32.31
N THR A 45 31.24 31.84 -32.70
CA THR A 45 30.24 32.08 -33.76
C THR A 45 28.81 32.23 -33.24
N THR A 46 28.56 31.95 -31.96
CA THR A 46 27.23 32.06 -31.32
C THR A 46 27.14 33.00 -30.14
N LEU A 47 28.20 33.13 -29.33
CA LEU A 47 28.11 33.87 -28.09
C LEU A 47 28.17 35.38 -28.38
N ALA A 48 27.27 36.13 -27.76
CA ALA A 48 27.27 37.59 -27.82
C ALA A 48 28.37 38.23 -26.96
N VAL A 49 29.05 37.43 -26.14
CA VAL A 49 30.15 37.79 -25.26
C VAL A 49 31.45 37.14 -25.72
N SER A 50 32.60 37.68 -25.34
CA SER A 50 33.89 37.02 -25.59
C SER A 50 33.98 35.66 -24.90
N ILE A 51 34.59 34.68 -25.55
CA ILE A 51 35.00 33.44 -24.88
C ILE A 51 36.19 33.78 -23.98
N ALA A 52 35.96 33.83 -22.67
CA ALA A 52 36.98 34.09 -21.66
C ALA A 52 37.60 32.79 -21.10
N GLU A 53 36.82 31.72 -20.98
CA GLU A 53 37.32 30.41 -20.54
C GLU A 53 36.66 29.28 -21.35
N PHE A 54 37.45 28.28 -21.75
CA PHE A 54 36.94 27.05 -22.34
C PHE A 54 37.72 25.83 -21.87
N THR A 55 37.02 24.70 -21.78
CA THR A 55 37.55 23.43 -21.29
C THR A 55 37.32 22.34 -22.34
N LEU A 56 38.35 21.55 -22.63
CA LEU A 56 38.32 20.39 -23.52
C LEU A 56 38.50 19.12 -22.69
N PHE A 57 37.59 18.16 -22.85
CA PHE A 57 37.55 16.95 -22.02
C PHE A 57 38.09 15.71 -22.75
N PHE A 58 38.92 14.96 -22.05
CA PHE A 58 39.55 13.71 -22.48
C PHE A 58 39.01 12.56 -21.64
N SER A 59 38.20 11.69 -22.24
CA SER A 59 37.49 10.63 -21.51
C SER A 59 38.46 9.62 -20.88
N VAL A 60 38.05 9.08 -19.72
CA VAL A 60 38.77 7.98 -19.05
C VAL A 60 38.77 6.74 -19.94
N GLY A 61 39.93 6.08 -20.04
CA GLY A 61 40.13 4.85 -20.81
C GLY A 61 40.90 5.10 -22.11
N PRO A 62 40.33 5.79 -23.11
CA PRO A 62 41.01 6.02 -24.39
C PRO A 62 42.17 7.01 -24.33
N TYR A 63 42.23 7.88 -23.32
CA TYR A 63 43.24 8.93 -23.22
C TYR A 63 44.05 8.77 -21.93
N ALA A 64 45.37 8.93 -22.02
CA ALA A 64 46.31 8.91 -20.90
C ALA A 64 47.47 9.89 -21.15
N THR A 65 48.23 10.21 -20.10
CA THR A 65 49.47 11.00 -20.20
C THR A 65 49.27 12.31 -20.98
N LEU A 66 48.31 13.16 -20.61
CA LEU A 66 48.17 14.48 -21.22
C LEU A 66 49.40 15.33 -20.89
N HIS A 67 50.08 15.89 -21.89
CA HIS A 67 51.29 16.71 -21.71
C HIS A 67 51.56 17.60 -22.93
N ASN A 68 52.67 18.35 -22.92
CA ASN A 68 53.14 19.21 -24.01
C ASN A 68 52.03 20.12 -24.57
N VAL A 69 51.46 20.95 -23.69
CA VAL A 69 50.44 21.92 -24.07
C VAL A 69 51.08 23.13 -24.75
N ALA A 70 50.51 23.57 -25.86
CA ALA A 70 50.78 24.88 -26.45
C ALA A 70 49.53 25.74 -26.35
N THR A 71 49.71 27.06 -26.20
CA THR A 71 48.62 28.01 -26.01
C THR A 71 48.78 29.21 -26.95
N ALA A 72 47.67 29.86 -27.27
CA ALA A 72 47.71 31.17 -27.91
C ALA A 72 48.29 32.23 -26.94
N PRO A 73 48.92 33.31 -27.44
CA PRO A 73 49.38 34.40 -26.58
C PRO A 73 48.27 34.96 -25.69
N ALA A 74 48.60 35.28 -24.43
CA ALA A 74 47.67 35.78 -23.41
C ALA A 74 46.58 34.77 -22.94
N TRP A 75 46.86 33.46 -23.02
CA TRP A 75 46.04 32.42 -22.42
C TRP A 75 46.84 31.60 -21.41
N ASP A 76 46.25 31.39 -20.24
CA ASP A 76 46.75 30.49 -19.21
C ASP A 76 46.00 29.15 -19.28
N VAL A 77 46.74 28.04 -19.26
CA VAL A 77 46.17 26.71 -19.43
C VAL A 77 46.53 25.79 -18.28
N VAL A 78 45.49 25.15 -17.74
CA VAL A 78 45.61 24.07 -16.77
C VAL A 78 45.35 22.75 -17.48
N LEU A 79 46.17 21.74 -17.16
CA LEU A 79 46.03 20.40 -17.70
C LEU A 79 45.86 19.39 -16.56
N VAL A 80 44.76 18.65 -16.61
CA VAL A 80 44.38 17.65 -15.61
C VAL A 80 44.27 16.29 -16.29
N GLN A 81 44.88 15.26 -15.68
CA GLN A 81 44.85 13.90 -16.21
C GLN A 81 43.46 13.25 -16.09
N PRO A 82 43.08 12.35 -17.01
CA PRO A 82 41.95 11.46 -16.79
C PRO A 82 42.22 10.58 -15.57
N ASP A 83 41.21 10.45 -14.70
CA ASP A 83 41.36 9.75 -13.43
C ASP A 83 40.36 8.59 -13.36
N PRO A 84 40.83 7.33 -13.45
CA PRO A 84 39.99 6.16 -13.30
C PRO A 84 39.47 5.95 -11.86
N ALA A 85 40.17 6.45 -10.83
CA ALA A 85 39.79 6.25 -9.43
C ALA A 85 38.54 7.05 -9.05
N ILE A 86 38.33 8.17 -9.74
CA ILE A 86 37.11 8.97 -9.71
C ILE A 86 36.67 9.17 -11.15
N PRO A 87 35.93 8.23 -11.78
CA PRO A 87 35.80 8.07 -13.23
C PRO A 87 35.36 9.37 -13.93
N ALA A 88 36.34 10.24 -14.18
CA ALA A 88 36.17 11.63 -14.54
C ALA A 88 37.24 11.97 -15.57
N SER A 89 36.79 12.62 -16.63
CA SER A 89 37.62 13.01 -17.75
C SER A 89 38.81 13.84 -17.27
N GLY A 90 39.93 13.69 -17.97
CA GLY A 90 40.99 14.69 -17.94
C GLY A 90 40.50 15.91 -18.69
N TYR A 91 41.17 17.04 -18.49
CA TYR A 91 40.80 18.24 -19.22
C TYR A 91 41.97 19.18 -19.45
N LEU A 92 41.90 19.87 -20.58
CA LEU A 92 42.64 21.09 -20.83
C LEU A 92 41.70 22.25 -20.61
N ASP A 93 42.03 23.13 -19.68
CA ASP A 93 41.24 24.31 -19.33
C ASP A 93 42.01 25.59 -19.65
N ALA A 94 41.49 26.40 -20.57
CA ALA A 94 42.14 27.59 -21.06
C ALA A 94 41.38 28.85 -20.61
N LEU A 95 42.06 29.72 -19.87
CA LEU A 95 41.55 31.00 -19.38
C LEU A 95 42.30 32.15 -20.07
N ALA A 96 41.56 33.10 -20.63
CA ALA A 96 42.12 34.32 -21.19
C ALA A 96 42.64 35.24 -20.08
N LEU A 97 43.86 35.77 -20.25
CA LEU A 97 44.46 36.77 -19.37
C LEU A 97 44.09 38.22 -19.77
N ALA A 98 43.27 38.37 -20.82
CA ALA A 98 42.78 39.62 -21.40
C ALA A 98 41.38 39.40 -22.05
N ASP A 99 41.00 40.16 -23.08
CA ASP A 99 39.63 40.24 -23.62
C ASP A 99 39.04 38.95 -24.29
N GLY A 100 39.79 37.85 -24.32
CA GLY A 100 39.34 36.56 -24.84
C GLY A 100 39.10 36.53 -26.36
N ILE A 101 38.25 35.60 -26.83
CA ILE A 101 37.85 35.49 -28.25
C ILE A 101 36.53 36.24 -28.47
N HIS A 102 36.60 37.43 -29.06
CA HIS A 102 35.42 38.26 -29.35
C HIS A 102 34.39 37.57 -30.27
N PRO A 103 33.11 37.98 -30.22
CA PRO A 103 32.09 37.49 -31.15
C PRO A 103 32.53 37.64 -32.62
N GLY A 104 32.46 36.55 -33.39
CA GLY A 104 32.90 36.45 -34.77
C GLY A 104 34.41 36.21 -34.97
N ALA A 105 35.21 36.18 -33.90
CA ALA A 105 36.66 35.95 -33.99
C ALA A 105 37.04 34.46 -33.83
N THR A 106 38.25 34.13 -34.29
CA THR A 106 38.84 32.79 -34.22
C THR A 106 40.24 32.87 -33.64
N ALA A 107 40.57 31.97 -32.71
CA ALA A 107 41.91 31.78 -32.16
C ALA A 107 42.47 30.40 -32.53
N THR A 108 43.78 30.35 -32.78
CA THR A 108 44.55 29.13 -33.08
C THR A 108 45.78 29.07 -32.18
N GLY A 109 46.44 27.91 -32.13
CA GLY A 109 47.68 27.73 -31.34
C GLY A 109 47.49 26.97 -30.04
N PHE A 110 46.28 26.47 -29.77
CA PHE A 110 46.04 25.53 -28.67
C PHE A 110 46.38 24.11 -29.13
N SER A 111 47.24 23.41 -28.41
CA SER A 111 47.51 22.00 -28.69
C SER A 111 47.75 21.20 -27.41
N VAL A 112 47.52 19.89 -27.47
CA VAL A 112 47.85 18.97 -26.38
C VAL A 112 48.32 17.64 -26.96
N THR A 113 49.34 17.06 -26.32
CA THR A 113 49.85 15.72 -26.63
C THR A 113 49.34 14.73 -25.59
N PHE A 114 49.03 13.50 -26.01
CA PHE A 114 48.51 12.44 -25.15
C PHE A 114 48.85 11.07 -25.71
N ASP A 115 48.75 10.06 -24.83
CA ASP A 115 48.71 8.66 -25.24
C ASP A 115 47.27 8.24 -25.51
N TYR A 116 47.03 7.73 -26.73
CA TYR A 116 45.75 7.16 -27.12
C TYR A 116 45.77 5.64 -26.98
N LEU A 117 44.88 5.14 -26.13
CA LEU A 117 44.73 3.73 -25.80
C LEU A 117 43.52 3.08 -26.52
N GLY A 118 42.77 3.86 -27.30
CA GLY A 118 41.64 3.37 -28.10
C GLY A 118 42.08 2.75 -29.43
N ALA A 119 41.13 2.11 -30.12
CA ALA A 119 41.36 1.57 -31.46
C ALA A 119 41.28 2.68 -32.53
N GLY A 120 42.26 2.72 -33.44
CA GLY A 120 42.28 3.66 -34.57
C GLY A 120 42.80 5.05 -34.20
N SER A 121 42.34 6.07 -34.93
CA SER A 121 42.68 7.47 -34.66
C SER A 121 41.75 8.06 -33.59
N PRO A 122 42.24 8.95 -32.72
CA PRO A 122 41.42 9.56 -31.69
C PRO A 122 40.36 10.49 -32.34
N GLY A 123 39.13 10.44 -31.82
CA GLY A 123 37.97 11.16 -32.34
C GLY A 123 37.56 12.36 -31.46
N ALA A 124 36.50 13.08 -31.86
CA ALA A 124 36.04 14.34 -31.25
C ALA A 124 35.97 14.34 -29.71
N GLN A 125 36.32 15.49 -29.10
CA GLN A 125 36.29 15.71 -27.66
C GLN A 125 35.09 16.56 -27.28
N ALA A 126 34.56 16.34 -26.07
CA ALA A 126 33.58 17.27 -25.50
C ALA A 126 34.27 18.56 -25.07
N PHE A 127 33.56 19.68 -25.14
CA PHE A 127 34.02 20.97 -24.64
C PHE A 127 32.91 21.73 -23.93
N SER A 128 33.33 22.62 -23.05
CA SER A 128 32.47 23.62 -22.40
C SER A 128 33.12 25.00 -22.49
N ILE A 129 32.30 26.04 -22.67
CA ILE A 129 32.68 27.44 -22.54
C ILE A 129 32.04 27.95 -21.25
N LEU A 130 32.82 28.62 -20.42
CA LEU A 130 32.45 28.92 -19.04
C LEU A 130 32.53 30.42 -18.77
N ASP A 131 31.70 30.87 -17.84
CA ASP A 131 31.93 32.12 -17.13
C ASP A 131 33.06 31.92 -16.11
N PRO A 132 34.18 32.67 -16.18
CA PRO A 132 35.38 32.39 -15.39
C PRO A 132 35.24 32.73 -13.89
N VAL A 133 34.12 33.36 -13.48
CA VAL A 133 33.86 33.72 -12.08
C VAL A 133 32.94 32.71 -11.42
N SER A 134 31.82 32.39 -12.07
CA SER A 134 30.80 31.49 -11.54
C SER A 134 30.97 30.02 -11.94
N PHE A 135 31.85 29.72 -12.91
CA PHE A 135 32.03 28.41 -13.52
C PHE A 135 30.75 27.81 -14.13
N ILE A 136 29.76 28.66 -14.41
CA ILE A 136 28.55 28.26 -15.13
C ILE A 136 28.88 28.08 -16.61
N ALA A 137 28.43 26.98 -17.20
CA ALA A 137 28.58 26.73 -18.63
C ALA A 137 27.68 27.66 -19.45
N LEU A 138 28.31 28.49 -20.28
CA LEU A 138 27.65 29.36 -21.26
C LEU A 138 27.27 28.58 -22.52
N GLU A 139 28.10 27.63 -22.93
CA GLU A 139 27.86 26.75 -24.08
C GLU A 139 28.63 25.42 -23.92
N THR A 140 28.11 24.32 -24.47
CA THR A 140 28.77 23.00 -24.49
C THR A 140 28.64 22.35 -25.86
N GLY A 141 29.56 21.47 -26.23
CA GLY A 141 29.53 20.81 -27.53
C GLY A 141 30.59 19.73 -27.73
N LEU A 142 30.70 19.26 -28.99
CA LEU A 142 31.76 18.36 -29.45
C LEU A 142 32.64 19.08 -30.47
N THR A 143 33.96 18.89 -30.37
CA THR A 143 34.91 19.40 -31.35
C THR A 143 34.68 18.77 -32.72
N ARG A 144 34.98 19.47 -33.81
CA ARG A 144 34.81 18.97 -35.19
C ARG A 144 36.16 18.78 -35.88
N PRO A 145 36.37 17.73 -36.69
CA PRO A 145 37.59 17.61 -37.47
C PRO A 145 37.71 18.82 -38.41
N ALA A 146 38.91 19.40 -38.51
CA ALA A 146 39.18 20.49 -39.45
C ALA A 146 38.85 20.03 -40.88
N ALA A 147 38.02 20.79 -41.61
CA ALA A 147 37.58 20.40 -42.94
C ALA A 147 38.77 20.37 -43.90
N VAL A 148 39.10 19.17 -44.43
CA VAL A 148 40.01 19.04 -45.57
C VAL A 148 39.29 19.59 -46.79
N ALA A 149 39.80 20.67 -47.38
CA ALA A 149 39.24 21.23 -48.61
C ALA A 149 39.34 20.20 -49.75
N LEU A 150 38.19 19.73 -50.25
CA LEU A 150 38.09 18.93 -51.47
C LEU A 150 37.14 19.67 -52.46
N PRO A 151 37.44 19.63 -53.78
CA PRO A 151 36.77 20.46 -54.77
C PRO A 151 35.29 20.12 -54.98
N SER A 152 34.55 21.14 -55.40
CA SER A 152 33.10 21.25 -55.61
C SER A 152 32.36 19.95 -55.98
N THR A 153 31.73 19.35 -54.97
CA THR A 153 30.68 18.33 -55.03
C THR A 153 29.33 18.75 -55.65
N PRO A 154 28.93 20.04 -55.84
CA PRO A 154 27.63 20.34 -56.46
C PRO A 154 27.50 19.89 -57.93
N TRP A 155 28.59 19.79 -58.68
CA TRP A 155 28.55 19.33 -60.08
C TRP A 155 28.37 17.81 -60.21
N LEU A 156 28.85 17.04 -59.23
CA LEU A 156 28.63 15.58 -59.15
C LEU A 156 27.22 15.23 -58.67
N LEU A 157 26.62 16.09 -57.83
CA LEU A 157 25.22 15.96 -57.39
C LEU A 157 24.23 16.24 -58.54
N LEU A 158 24.53 17.21 -59.41
CA LEU A 158 23.73 17.48 -60.61
C LEU A 158 23.80 16.30 -61.61
N ALA A 159 24.97 15.68 -61.77
CA ALA A 159 25.15 14.46 -62.58
C ALA A 159 24.42 13.24 -61.97
N GLY A 160 24.44 13.11 -60.64
CA GLY A 160 23.76 12.03 -59.91
C GLY A 160 22.23 12.12 -59.96
N VAL A 161 21.66 13.34 -59.92
CA VAL A 161 20.20 13.55 -60.02
C VAL A 161 19.69 13.24 -61.44
N LEU A 162 20.50 13.48 -62.47
CA LEU A 162 20.18 13.08 -63.85
C LEU A 162 20.25 11.55 -64.05
N ALA A 163 21.15 10.85 -63.35
CA ALA A 163 21.24 9.39 -63.38
C ALA A 163 20.07 8.71 -62.63
N LEU A 164 19.63 9.28 -61.50
CA LEU A 164 18.58 8.71 -60.64
C LEU A 164 17.14 8.90 -61.18
N ALA A 165 16.93 9.70 -62.22
CA ALA A 165 15.65 9.76 -62.94
C ALA A 165 15.41 8.54 -63.86
N SER A 166 16.43 7.72 -64.14
CA SER A 166 16.33 6.59 -65.09
C SER A 166 16.05 5.22 -64.47
N LEU A 167 16.16 5.05 -63.14
CA LEU A 167 15.97 3.74 -62.50
C LEU A 167 15.12 3.85 -61.24
N ARG A 168 13.80 3.83 -61.47
CA ARG A 168 12.80 3.37 -60.50
C ARG A 168 13.14 1.94 -60.08
N ARG A 169 13.45 1.74 -58.80
CA ARG A 169 12.64 0.98 -57.81
C ARG A 169 13.46 0.72 -56.53
N ARG A 170 13.03 1.40 -55.46
CA ARG A 170 12.68 0.87 -54.11
C ARG A 170 13.65 -0.16 -53.50
N GLY A 171 14.21 -0.02 -52.29
CA GLY A 171 14.07 0.95 -51.19
C GLY A 171 14.97 0.44 -50.02
N LEU A 172 15.76 1.33 -49.40
CA LEU A 172 15.62 1.86 -48.02
C LEU A 172 15.97 0.85 -46.90
N SER A 173 17.16 0.94 -46.27
CA SER A 173 17.56 1.80 -45.11
C SER A 173 17.32 1.12 -43.75
N ILE A 174 18.36 0.75 -42.99
CA ILE A 174 19.07 1.56 -41.95
C ILE A 174 18.06 2.03 -40.88
N ALA A 175 17.96 1.33 -39.74
CA ALA A 175 18.82 1.38 -38.54
C ALA A 175 18.69 2.69 -37.73
N ALA A 176 18.54 2.53 -36.41
CA ALA A 176 19.35 3.14 -35.35
C ALA A 176 18.56 3.69 -34.14
N LEU A 177 19.01 3.24 -32.96
CA LEU A 177 19.17 3.96 -31.68
C LEU A 177 17.88 4.39 -30.92
N ALA A 178 17.79 4.42 -29.59
CA ALA A 178 18.74 4.25 -28.47
C ALA A 178 17.97 4.15 -27.12
N THR A 179 18.66 3.64 -26.07
CA THR A 179 18.61 4.00 -24.61
C THR A 179 17.26 4.08 -23.87
N GLY A 180 17.05 3.66 -22.61
CA GLY A 180 17.89 3.25 -21.48
C GLY A 180 17.02 3.26 -20.18
N LEU A 181 17.57 2.76 -19.05
CA LEU A 181 17.06 2.82 -17.64
C LEU A 181 15.74 2.07 -17.34
N ALA A 182 15.45 1.45 -16.17
CA ALA A 182 16.03 1.42 -14.82
C ALA A 182 15.59 0.14 -14.03
N LEU A 183 16.19 -0.02 -12.84
CA LEU A 183 15.88 -0.88 -11.67
C LEU A 183 14.36 -1.11 -11.43
N GLY A 184 13.84 -2.20 -10.85
CA GLY A 184 14.31 -2.99 -9.70
C GLY A 184 13.45 -2.63 -8.48
N LEU A 185 12.51 -3.49 -8.07
CA LEU A 185 11.88 -3.55 -6.73
C LEU A 185 10.87 -4.71 -6.66
N CYS A 186 11.20 -5.76 -5.91
CA CYS A 186 10.23 -6.69 -5.32
C CYS A 186 10.17 -6.37 -3.83
N ALA A 187 9.07 -5.79 -3.38
CA ALA A 187 8.71 -5.70 -1.97
C ALA A 187 7.35 -6.40 -1.83
N CYS A 188 7.31 -7.45 -1.00
CA CYS A 188 6.12 -8.22 -0.71
C CYS A 188 5.19 -7.39 0.18
N GLY A 189 4.05 -7.00 -0.35
CA GLY A 189 2.96 -6.35 0.37
C GLY A 189 2.19 -7.32 1.25
N GLY A 190 1.61 -6.80 2.33
CA GLY A 190 0.67 -7.51 3.18
C GLY A 190 -0.39 -6.55 3.77
N PRO A 191 -1.57 -7.04 4.19
CA PRO A 191 -2.84 -6.32 4.03
C PRO A 191 -3.68 -6.13 5.32
N ASN A 192 -4.26 -4.93 5.47
CA ASN A 192 -5.68 -4.60 5.68
C ASN A 192 -6.47 -4.82 7.02
N ASP A 193 -7.33 -3.80 7.33
CA ASP A 193 -8.64 -3.71 8.07
C ASP A 193 -8.71 -3.19 9.57
N PRO A 194 -9.86 -2.67 10.14
CA PRO A 194 -10.21 -1.24 10.22
C PRO A 194 -10.90 -0.69 11.52
N THR A 195 -10.83 -1.28 12.74
CA THR A 195 -11.78 -0.87 13.84
C THR A 195 -11.26 -0.32 15.19
N GLN A 196 -9.97 -0.13 15.46
CA GLN A 196 -9.50 0.59 16.66
C GLN A 196 -8.14 1.26 16.40
N PRO A 197 -7.73 2.32 17.12
CA PRO A 197 -6.31 2.67 17.18
C PRO A 197 -5.59 1.49 17.86
N PRO A 198 -4.79 0.67 17.14
CA PRO A 198 -3.90 -0.25 17.83
C PRO A 198 -3.00 0.60 18.73
N THR A 199 -2.64 0.08 19.90
CA THR A 199 -1.46 0.58 20.62
C THR A 199 -0.27 -0.19 20.06
N PRO A 200 0.58 0.39 19.19
CA PRO A 200 1.78 -0.28 18.72
C PRO A 200 2.64 -0.77 19.87
N LYS A 201 3.01 -2.04 19.83
CA LYS A 201 4.00 -2.63 20.71
C LYS A 201 5.17 -3.13 19.87
N VAL A 202 6.23 -3.53 20.56
CA VAL A 202 7.44 -4.07 19.95
C VAL A 202 7.13 -5.39 19.23
N MET A 203 7.42 -5.49 17.93
CA MET A 203 7.59 -6.77 17.27
C MET A 203 8.91 -7.38 17.75
N LEU A 204 8.83 -8.36 18.66
CA LEU A 204 10.01 -9.16 19.00
C LEU A 204 10.35 -10.07 17.81
N ALA A 205 11.31 -9.66 16.99
CA ALA A 205 12.13 -10.62 16.28
C ALA A 205 12.81 -11.50 17.35
N THR A 206 12.73 -12.83 17.21
CA THR A 206 13.47 -13.77 18.06
C THR A 206 14.97 -13.59 17.83
N ALA A 207 15.57 -12.63 18.52
CA ALA A 207 17.01 -12.50 18.69
C ALA A 207 17.25 -12.36 20.20
N ALA A 208 18.01 -13.30 20.75
CA ALA A 208 18.36 -13.33 22.16
C ALA A 208 18.94 -11.96 22.57
N MET A 209 18.36 -11.34 23.60
CA MET A 209 18.93 -10.16 24.25
C MET A 209 20.33 -10.52 24.75
N THR A 210 21.35 -10.03 24.05
CA THR A 210 22.70 -9.93 24.59
C THR A 210 23.09 -8.46 24.59
N SER A 211 23.52 -8.01 25.77
CA SER A 211 23.95 -6.66 26.09
C SER A 211 25.14 -6.20 25.23
N THR A 212 24.97 -5.02 24.62
CA THR A 212 25.97 -4.00 24.24
C THR A 212 27.45 -4.40 24.24
N THR A 213 28.05 -4.42 23.06
CA THR A 213 29.36 -3.77 22.83
C THR A 213 29.33 -3.08 21.46
N ALA A 214 29.96 -1.90 21.36
CA ALA A 214 30.20 -1.25 20.08
C ALA A 214 31.06 -2.17 19.22
N GLN A 215 30.47 -2.75 18.17
CA GLN A 215 31.16 -3.68 17.29
C GLN A 215 31.86 -2.88 16.17
N ALA A 216 33.17 -3.06 16.07
CA ALA A 216 34.04 -2.36 15.13
C ALA A 216 33.71 -2.71 13.66
N ALA A 217 34.22 -1.89 12.73
CA ALA A 217 34.01 -1.88 11.28
C ALA A 217 34.32 -3.19 10.48
N GLY A 218 34.38 -4.36 11.12
CA GLY A 218 34.68 -5.64 10.46
C GLY A 218 33.51 -6.28 9.72
N ASP A 219 32.26 -5.94 10.07
CA ASP A 219 31.07 -6.59 9.49
C ASP A 219 30.46 -5.82 8.30
N PHE A 220 30.90 -4.60 8.01
CA PHE A 220 30.37 -3.79 6.91
C PHE A 220 31.47 -3.18 6.05
N GLU A 221 31.21 -3.09 4.76
CA GLU A 221 32.17 -2.58 3.78
C GLU A 221 31.47 -1.72 2.73
N VAL A 222 32.07 -0.59 2.37
CA VAL A 222 31.70 0.15 1.15
C VAL A 222 32.36 -0.55 -0.03
N THR A 223 31.57 -1.24 -0.84
CA THR A 223 32.08 -2.04 -1.98
C THR A 223 32.26 -1.20 -3.23
N ARG A 224 31.50 -0.11 -3.38
CA ARG A 224 31.54 0.76 -4.56
C ARG A 224 31.02 2.16 -4.24
N LEU A 225 31.65 3.17 -4.84
CA LEU A 225 31.10 4.51 -4.98
C LEU A 225 30.63 4.69 -6.42
N GLU A 226 29.37 5.06 -6.58
CA GLU A 226 28.74 5.31 -7.87
C GLU A 226 28.51 6.80 -8.05
N LYS A 227 29.26 7.42 -8.97
CA LYS A 227 29.11 8.84 -9.28
C LYS A 227 27.74 9.10 -9.91
N VAL A 228 26.94 9.95 -9.29
CA VAL A 228 25.60 10.35 -9.77
C VAL A 228 25.58 11.77 -10.33
N ALA A 229 26.42 12.67 -9.81
CA ALA A 229 26.55 14.03 -10.32
C ALA A 229 27.97 14.55 -10.08
N GLU A 230 28.36 15.57 -10.84
CA GLU A 230 29.56 16.36 -10.59
C GLU A 230 29.29 17.84 -10.90
N GLN A 231 29.89 18.74 -10.13
CA GLN A 231 29.80 20.18 -10.31
C GLN A 231 31.18 20.81 -10.18
N ARG A 232 31.54 21.69 -11.12
CA ARG A 232 32.79 22.44 -11.05
C ARG A 232 32.68 23.57 -10.02
N VAL A 233 33.70 23.72 -9.18
CA VAL A 233 33.77 24.75 -8.12
C VAL A 233 34.87 25.76 -8.41
N SER A 234 35.98 25.31 -9.00
CA SER A 234 37.05 26.17 -9.48
C SER A 234 37.67 25.58 -10.74
N ARG A 235 38.74 26.20 -11.25
CA ARG A 235 39.50 25.65 -12.37
C ARG A 235 40.02 24.23 -12.11
N THR A 236 40.20 23.86 -10.86
CA THR A 236 40.76 22.56 -10.46
C THR A 236 39.93 21.79 -9.43
N ALA A 237 39.05 22.44 -8.67
CA ALA A 237 38.21 21.79 -7.66
C ALA A 237 36.81 21.45 -8.20
N TRP A 238 36.33 20.25 -7.89
CA TRP A 238 35.03 19.73 -8.31
C TRP A 238 34.31 19.04 -7.14
N ASP A 239 33.00 19.26 -7.01
CA ASP A 239 32.12 18.53 -6.11
C ASP A 239 31.57 17.31 -6.83
N TYR A 240 31.83 16.12 -6.28
CA TYR A 240 31.33 14.86 -6.80
C TYR A 240 30.29 14.29 -5.85
N THR A 241 29.10 14.00 -6.38
CA THR A 241 28.02 13.33 -5.64
C THR A 241 28.05 11.85 -5.92
N TYR A 242 28.06 11.02 -4.87
CA TYR A 242 28.11 9.56 -4.98
C TYR A 242 26.95 8.88 -4.26
N ARG A 243 26.42 7.81 -4.88
CA ARG A 243 25.70 6.76 -4.16
C ARG A 243 26.69 5.72 -3.63
N VAL A 244 26.47 5.27 -2.41
CA VAL A 244 27.36 4.34 -1.71
C VAL A 244 26.76 2.93 -1.78
N HIS A 245 27.55 1.93 -2.15
CA HIS A 245 27.13 0.53 -2.09
C HIS A 245 27.72 -0.10 -0.83
N ILE A 246 26.88 -0.58 0.08
CA ILE A 246 27.29 -1.08 1.39
C ILE A 246 26.94 -2.55 1.49
N ARG A 247 27.93 -3.37 1.83
CA ARG A 247 27.77 -4.81 2.04
C ARG A 247 27.83 -5.16 3.52
N ASN A 248 26.96 -6.07 3.96
CA ASN A 248 27.05 -6.74 5.26
C ASN A 248 27.84 -8.04 5.10
N ASN A 249 29.07 -8.05 5.61
CA ASN A 249 29.96 -9.21 5.67
C ASN A 249 29.76 -10.04 6.95
N GLY A 250 28.90 -9.58 7.88
CA GLY A 250 28.53 -10.32 9.09
C GLY A 250 27.63 -11.53 8.82
N SER A 251 27.52 -12.42 9.82
CA SER A 251 26.72 -13.65 9.74
C SER A 251 25.23 -13.46 10.06
N ALA A 252 24.78 -12.25 10.37
CA ALA A 252 23.40 -11.92 10.73
C ALA A 252 22.94 -10.65 10.00
N ALA A 253 21.63 -10.56 9.74
CA ALA A 253 21.02 -9.33 9.25
C ALA A 253 21.19 -8.20 10.27
N ALA A 254 21.38 -6.98 9.78
CA ALA A 254 21.53 -5.80 10.61
C ALA A 254 20.59 -4.70 10.17
N SER A 255 20.00 -4.00 11.12
CA SER A 255 19.11 -2.87 10.88
C SER A 255 19.80 -1.54 11.19
N ASN A 256 19.28 -0.45 10.61
CA ASN A 256 19.79 0.91 10.81
C ASN A 256 21.30 1.06 10.55
N VAL A 257 21.81 0.40 9.51
CA VAL A 257 23.20 0.56 9.11
C VAL A 257 23.37 2.00 8.65
N ARG A 258 24.22 2.76 9.34
CA ARG A 258 24.62 4.12 8.96
C ARG A 258 26.11 4.11 8.69
N ALA A 259 26.50 4.63 7.53
CA ALA A 259 27.88 4.76 7.10
C ALA A 259 28.28 6.23 7.11
N VAL A 260 29.33 6.58 7.85
CA VAL A 260 29.86 7.94 7.91
C VAL A 260 31.27 7.92 7.34
N LEU A 261 31.51 8.68 6.28
CA LEU A 261 32.83 8.97 5.75
C LEU A 261 33.51 9.94 6.72
N THR A 262 34.55 9.46 7.40
CA THR A 262 35.24 10.17 8.48
C THR A 262 36.58 10.76 8.06
N SER A 263 37.15 10.25 6.96
CA SER A 263 38.39 10.77 6.38
C SER A 263 38.33 10.69 4.85
N ALA A 264 38.95 11.67 4.20
CA ALA A 264 39.16 11.74 2.76
C ALA A 264 40.66 11.94 2.45
N PRO A 265 41.15 11.53 1.28
CA PRO A 265 42.55 11.68 0.91
C PRO A 265 42.97 13.16 0.76
N GLU A 266 44.29 13.41 0.73
CA GLU A 266 44.86 14.73 0.45
C GLU A 266 44.26 15.35 -0.82
N GLY A 267 44.01 16.65 -0.80
CA GLY A 267 43.32 17.35 -1.88
C GLY A 267 41.81 17.12 -1.94
N SER A 268 41.22 16.38 -0.98
CA SER A 268 39.77 16.17 -0.90
C SER A 268 39.17 16.74 0.39
N THR A 269 37.90 17.16 0.34
CA THR A 269 37.14 17.64 1.49
C THR A 269 35.75 17.02 1.48
N ILE A 270 35.33 16.49 2.63
CA ILE A 270 33.98 15.93 2.81
C ILE A 270 33.02 17.11 2.98
N ILE A 271 32.11 17.29 2.01
CA ILE A 271 31.04 18.30 2.07
C ILE A 271 29.81 17.69 2.74
N ASP A 272 29.49 16.46 2.35
CA ASP A 272 28.52 15.58 2.98
C ASP A 272 29.06 14.15 2.97
N GLY A 273 29.00 13.47 4.10
CA GLY A 273 29.64 12.16 4.30
C GLY A 273 28.77 11.15 5.03
N ASP A 274 27.51 11.46 5.29
CA ASP A 274 26.61 10.59 6.06
C ASP A 274 25.64 9.86 5.13
N VAL A 275 25.43 8.56 5.37
CA VAL A 275 24.50 7.73 4.60
C VAL A 275 23.74 6.79 5.53
N LEU A 276 22.42 6.88 5.54
CA LEU A 276 21.55 5.91 6.20
C LEU A 276 21.15 4.79 5.22
N ALA A 277 21.68 3.59 5.44
CA ALA A 277 21.48 2.42 4.59
C ALA A 277 20.31 1.51 4.99
N GLY A 278 19.70 1.73 6.16
CA GLY A 278 18.57 0.93 6.63
C GLY A 278 18.99 -0.50 6.98
N SER A 279 18.18 -1.49 6.57
CA SER A 279 18.45 -2.90 6.88
C SER A 279 19.24 -3.59 5.77
N ILE A 280 20.24 -4.39 6.17
CA ILE A 280 21.09 -5.17 5.27
C ILE A 280 21.17 -6.60 5.78
N ASP A 281 20.61 -7.54 5.02
CA ASP A 281 20.70 -8.98 5.32
C ASP A 281 22.15 -9.47 5.31
N ALA A 282 22.42 -10.57 6.02
CA ALA A 282 23.76 -11.20 6.04
C ALA A 282 24.21 -11.52 4.60
N GLY A 283 25.37 -11.02 4.19
CA GLY A 283 25.93 -11.20 2.85
C GLY A 283 25.33 -10.30 1.77
N ALA A 284 24.28 -9.52 2.05
CA ALA A 284 23.64 -8.64 1.07
C ALA A 284 24.42 -7.34 0.87
N THR A 285 24.24 -6.73 -0.30
CA THR A 285 24.72 -5.38 -0.63
C THR A 285 23.52 -4.51 -0.95
N VAL A 286 23.44 -3.33 -0.34
CA VAL A 286 22.40 -2.32 -0.62
C VAL A 286 23.02 -1.06 -1.19
N THR A 287 22.21 -0.33 -1.96
CA THR A 287 22.53 1.02 -2.45
C THR A 287 21.49 1.97 -1.87
N PRO A 288 21.82 2.72 -0.81
CA PRO A 288 20.87 3.64 -0.20
C PRO A 288 20.46 4.75 -1.17
N ASP A 289 19.28 5.33 -0.93
CA ASP A 289 18.82 6.49 -1.72
C ASP A 289 19.57 7.78 -1.40
N ASP A 290 20.14 7.84 -0.20
CA ASP A 290 20.98 8.92 0.29
C ASP A 290 22.34 8.97 -0.45
N THR A 291 22.94 10.16 -0.53
CA THR A 291 24.17 10.41 -1.29
C THR A 291 25.19 11.18 -0.47
N ILE A 292 26.48 10.98 -0.76
CA ILE A 292 27.56 11.80 -0.21
C ILE A 292 28.09 12.80 -1.24
N ILE A 293 28.71 13.87 -0.77
CA ILE A 293 29.38 14.88 -1.61
C ILE A 293 30.82 15.04 -1.15
N VAL A 294 31.76 14.79 -2.07
CA VAL A 294 33.19 14.98 -1.84
C VAL A 294 33.72 16.03 -2.82
N ARG A 295 34.30 17.10 -2.28
CA ARG A 295 35.05 18.08 -3.07
C ARG A 295 36.45 17.55 -3.33
N ILE A 296 36.89 17.54 -4.57
CA ILE A 296 38.18 16.98 -4.98
C ILE A 296 38.97 17.99 -5.81
N GLU A 297 40.21 18.22 -5.40
CA GLU A 297 41.22 19.01 -6.10
C GLU A 297 41.87 18.16 -7.20
N ARG A 298 41.45 18.40 -8.45
CA ARG A 298 41.82 17.59 -9.63
C ARG A 298 43.25 17.83 -10.12
N SER A 299 43.98 18.81 -9.57
CA SER A 299 45.43 18.94 -9.79
C SER A 299 46.25 17.89 -9.01
N ILE A 300 45.61 17.16 -8.09
CA ILE A 300 46.20 16.09 -7.29
C ILE A 300 45.51 14.77 -7.67
N ALA A 301 46.29 13.70 -7.87
CA ALA A 301 45.74 12.38 -8.20
C ALA A 301 44.95 11.82 -7.00
N PHE A 302 43.69 11.43 -7.22
CA PHE A 302 42.83 10.96 -6.14
C PHE A 302 43.26 9.59 -5.62
N GLN A 303 43.53 9.49 -4.31
CA GLN A 303 43.91 8.25 -3.65
C GLN A 303 42.71 7.64 -2.92
N SER A 304 41.94 6.77 -3.58
CA SER A 304 40.73 6.16 -3.01
C SER A 304 40.96 5.41 -1.69
N ALA A 305 42.17 4.89 -1.48
CA ALA A 305 42.58 4.24 -0.23
C ALA A 305 42.57 5.18 1.01
N GLY A 306 42.53 6.50 0.81
CA GLY A 306 42.44 7.48 1.90
C GLY A 306 41.02 7.70 2.44
N LEU A 307 40.00 7.08 1.84
CA LEU A 307 38.62 7.13 2.33
C LEU A 307 38.46 6.19 3.52
N THR A 308 38.08 6.73 4.68
CA THR A 308 37.83 5.92 5.89
C THR A 308 36.37 6.04 6.32
N TRP A 309 35.73 4.89 6.54
CA TRP A 309 34.32 4.79 6.92
C TRP A 309 34.16 4.28 8.35
N THR A 310 33.20 4.84 9.07
CA THR A 310 32.71 4.28 10.32
C THR A 310 31.27 3.84 10.14
N PHE A 311 30.94 2.65 10.65
CA PHE A 311 29.60 2.09 10.59
C PHE A 311 28.98 2.04 11.99
N SER A 312 27.68 2.28 12.06
CA SER A 312 26.86 1.94 13.23
C SER A 312 25.65 1.12 12.78
N ALA A 313 25.31 0.07 13.51
CA ALA A 313 24.10 -0.71 13.32
C ALA A 313 23.45 -0.96 14.69
N ASN A 314 22.14 -0.74 14.79
CA ASN A 314 21.35 -1.02 15.99
C ASN A 314 20.20 -1.93 15.58
N ALA A 315 19.86 -2.93 16.42
CA ALA A 315 18.56 -3.59 16.30
C ALA A 315 17.46 -2.53 16.37
N SER A 316 16.75 -2.27 15.26
CA SER A 316 15.55 -1.44 15.25
C SER A 316 14.47 -2.15 16.05
N ILE A 317 13.74 -1.39 16.85
CA ILE A 317 12.46 -1.86 17.38
C ILE A 317 11.42 -1.60 16.27
N GLU A 318 10.92 -2.65 15.63
CA GLU A 318 9.75 -2.52 14.76
C GLU A 318 8.50 -2.37 15.64
N LEU A 319 7.76 -1.29 15.45
CA LEU A 319 6.46 -1.05 16.08
C LEU A 319 5.37 -1.69 15.23
N ASP A 320 4.29 -2.16 15.87
CA ASP A 320 3.13 -2.62 15.10
C ASP A 320 2.64 -1.53 14.13
N PRO A 321 2.15 -1.90 12.94
CA PRO A 321 1.62 -0.93 11.98
C PRO A 321 0.52 -0.04 12.57
N VAL A 322 0.55 1.23 12.18
CA VAL A 322 -0.43 2.25 12.55
C VAL A 322 -1.24 2.68 11.33
N ARG A 323 -2.37 3.33 11.55
CA ARG A 323 -3.21 3.87 10.48
C ARG A 323 -2.88 5.32 10.16
N PRO A 324 -3.26 5.83 8.98
CA PRO A 324 -3.19 7.25 8.66
C PRO A 324 -4.25 8.03 9.46
N ALA A 325 -4.04 9.34 9.62
CA ALA A 325 -4.92 10.29 10.30
C ALA A 325 -5.38 9.85 11.71
N GLN A 326 -4.46 9.42 12.57
CA GLN A 326 -4.75 9.11 13.98
C GLN A 326 -3.72 9.71 14.94
N VAL A 327 -4.08 9.77 16.23
CA VAL A 327 -3.16 10.07 17.33
C VAL A 327 -2.81 8.76 18.05
N VAL A 328 -1.52 8.49 18.18
CA VAL A 328 -0.98 7.28 18.80
C VAL A 328 -0.30 7.62 20.11
N VAL A 329 -0.54 6.81 21.14
CA VAL A 329 0.06 6.93 22.48
C VAL A 329 0.65 5.58 22.88
N LEU A 330 1.96 5.52 23.05
CA LEU A 330 2.72 4.32 23.38
C LEU A 330 3.34 4.43 24.77
N SER A 331 3.20 3.38 25.58
CA SER A 331 3.86 3.28 26.88
C SER A 331 5.37 3.06 26.71
N LEU A 332 6.21 3.94 27.23
CA LEU A 332 7.67 3.76 27.19
C LEU A 332 8.09 2.49 27.94
N ALA A 333 7.49 2.21 29.10
CA ALA A 333 7.73 0.98 29.84
C ALA A 333 7.31 -0.27 29.04
N GLY A 334 6.18 -0.20 28.32
CA GLY A 334 5.73 -1.25 27.41
C GLY A 334 6.67 -1.47 26.20
N LEU A 335 7.44 -0.45 25.84
CA LEU A 335 8.50 -0.52 24.83
C LEU A 335 9.87 -0.93 25.42
N GLY A 336 9.95 -1.27 26.71
CA GLY A 336 11.18 -1.66 27.40
C GLY A 336 11.96 -0.51 28.05
N PHE A 337 11.47 0.73 27.99
CA PHE A 337 12.08 1.92 28.59
C PHE A 337 11.44 2.23 29.96
N THR A 338 11.67 1.38 30.95
CA THR A 338 11.07 1.49 32.29
C THR A 338 11.47 2.77 33.04
N ASP A 339 12.62 3.34 32.71
CA ASP A 339 13.15 4.59 33.26
C ASP A 339 12.87 5.82 32.37
N GLY A 340 12.02 5.64 31.35
CA GLY A 340 11.65 6.67 30.37
C GLY A 340 12.76 6.97 29.34
N ALA A 341 12.56 8.06 28.61
CA ALA A 341 13.49 8.60 27.61
C ALA A 341 13.64 10.12 27.82
N ASP A 342 14.81 10.68 27.51
CA ASP A 342 15.13 12.09 27.75
C ASP A 342 14.72 12.96 26.55
N SER A 343 14.82 12.42 25.33
CA SER A 343 14.38 13.11 24.11
C SER A 343 13.98 12.13 23.00
N VAL A 344 13.22 12.62 22.02
CA VAL A 344 12.84 11.90 20.81
C VAL A 344 13.09 12.76 19.58
N LYS A 345 13.61 12.16 18.51
CA LYS A 345 13.62 12.72 17.16
C LYS A 345 12.79 11.83 16.24
N VAL A 346 12.17 12.40 15.22
CA VAL A 346 11.38 11.67 14.22
C VAL A 346 11.83 12.04 12.80
N SER A 347 11.82 11.07 11.90
CA SER A 347 12.02 11.24 10.46
C SER A 347 10.99 10.44 9.65
N GLY A 348 10.90 10.72 8.35
CA GLY A 348 9.92 10.10 7.46
C GLY A 348 8.57 10.83 7.49
N ALA A 349 7.48 10.06 7.44
CA ALA A 349 6.14 10.61 7.21
C ALA A 349 5.49 11.27 8.45
N ILE A 350 6.02 11.05 9.67
CA ILE A 350 5.51 11.65 10.91
C ILE A 350 6.28 12.93 11.22
N THR A 351 5.56 14.01 11.51
CA THR A 351 6.15 15.31 11.88
C THR A 351 5.89 15.71 13.33
N ASP A 352 4.83 15.19 13.94
CA ASP A 352 4.36 15.62 15.26
C ASP A 352 4.64 14.51 16.27
N VAL A 353 5.53 14.77 17.24
CA VAL A 353 5.94 13.81 18.27
C VAL A 353 6.12 14.49 19.63
N LEU A 354 5.80 13.80 20.71
CA LEU A 354 5.91 14.29 22.08
C LEU A 354 6.24 13.14 23.05
N LEU A 355 7.20 13.36 23.94
CA LEU A 355 7.40 12.51 25.13
C LEU A 355 6.73 13.19 26.33
N GLN A 356 5.78 12.50 26.97
CA GLN A 356 5.12 13.01 28.17
C GLN A 356 4.51 11.88 29.01
N ASP A 357 4.61 11.98 30.34
CA ASP A 357 4.01 11.05 31.32
C ASP A 357 4.36 9.58 31.08
N GLY A 358 5.64 9.31 30.77
CA GLY A 358 6.13 7.96 30.47
C GLY A 358 5.60 7.38 29.16
N SER A 359 5.13 8.24 28.24
CA SER A 359 4.57 7.83 26.96
C SER A 359 5.21 8.55 25.78
N LEU A 360 5.37 7.84 24.66
CA LEU A 360 5.66 8.40 23.34
C LEU A 360 4.32 8.65 22.62
N ARG A 361 4.09 9.89 22.20
CA ARG A 361 2.85 10.32 21.54
C ARG A 361 3.18 10.90 20.18
N PHE A 362 2.41 10.57 19.16
CA PHE A 362 2.60 11.11 17.82
C PHE A 362 1.30 11.10 17.01
N SER A 363 1.27 11.83 15.90
CA SER A 363 0.15 11.81 14.96
C SER A 363 0.61 11.42 13.56
N THR A 364 -0.19 10.57 12.90
CA THR A 364 0.09 10.06 11.56
C THR A 364 -0.49 10.97 10.48
N PRO A 365 0.13 11.05 9.29
CA PRO A 365 -0.35 11.87 8.17
C PRO A 365 -1.61 11.27 7.54
N GLY A 366 -2.22 11.97 6.58
CA GLY A 366 -3.34 11.45 5.80
C GLY A 366 -2.95 10.28 4.91
N ASP A 367 -3.95 9.55 4.40
CA ASP A 367 -3.70 8.41 3.52
C ASP A 367 -3.40 8.86 2.09
N THR A 368 -2.30 8.36 1.56
CA THR A 368 -1.79 8.63 0.21
C THR A 368 -2.10 7.47 -0.74
N GLY A 369 -2.79 6.43 -0.26
CA GLY A 369 -3.06 5.21 -1.01
C GLY A 369 -1.87 4.27 -1.16
N VAL A 370 -0.77 4.57 -0.47
CA VAL A 370 0.43 3.73 -0.36
C VAL A 370 0.91 3.71 1.08
N ASP A 371 1.55 2.60 1.46
CA ASP A 371 2.19 2.48 2.77
C ASP A 371 3.25 3.57 2.96
N GLN A 372 3.24 4.18 4.14
CA GLN A 372 4.17 5.24 4.54
C GLN A 372 5.00 4.77 5.72
N HIS A 373 6.22 5.29 5.87
CA HIS A 373 7.12 4.87 6.94
C HIS A 373 7.62 6.08 7.74
N ALA A 374 7.84 5.86 9.03
CA ALA A 374 8.50 6.81 9.90
C ALA A 374 9.43 6.11 10.89
N GLN A 375 10.41 6.86 11.38
CA GLN A 375 11.39 6.37 12.33
C GLN A 375 11.51 7.32 13.51
N PHE A 376 11.61 6.76 14.73
CA PHE A 376 11.85 7.47 15.97
C PHE A 376 13.24 7.15 16.52
N SER A 377 13.95 8.15 17.01
CA SER A 377 15.21 7.98 17.75
C SER A 377 15.03 8.47 19.17
N LEU A 378 14.94 7.54 20.13
CA LEU A 378 14.78 7.85 21.55
C LEU A 378 16.15 7.86 22.22
N SER A 379 16.47 8.95 22.93
CA SER A 379 17.75 9.09 23.62
C SER A 379 17.56 8.98 25.14
N LYS A 380 18.42 8.20 25.81
CA LYS A 380 18.52 8.11 27.27
C LYS A 380 20.01 8.15 27.66
N GLY A 381 20.45 9.24 28.28
CA GLY A 381 21.89 9.50 28.46
C GLY A 381 22.62 9.49 27.11
N ASN A 382 23.66 8.65 26.98
CA ASN A 382 24.42 8.50 25.73
C ASN A 382 23.88 7.40 24.79
N SER A 383 22.84 6.68 25.20
CA SER A 383 22.24 5.60 24.41
C SER A 383 21.13 6.14 23.53
N VAL A 384 21.11 5.74 22.26
CA VAL A 384 20.03 6.05 21.31
C VAL A 384 19.43 4.73 20.82
N THR A 385 18.12 4.57 20.96
CA THR A 385 17.37 3.44 20.43
C THR A 385 16.49 3.92 19.28
N THR A 386 16.55 3.23 18.16
CA THR A 386 15.80 3.57 16.95
C THR A 386 14.59 2.64 16.81
N MET A 387 13.43 3.21 16.51
CA MET A 387 12.18 2.47 16.32
C MET A 387 11.58 2.82 14.97
N ASN A 388 11.08 1.82 14.24
CA ASN A 388 10.45 2.03 12.94
C ASN A 388 8.93 1.80 13.09
N VAL A 389 8.15 2.54 12.32
CA VAL A 389 6.70 2.35 12.24
C VAL A 389 6.24 2.36 10.79
N LEU A 390 5.47 1.34 10.42
CA LEU A 390 4.70 1.30 9.18
C LEU A 390 3.37 2.01 9.42
N ILE A 391 3.05 2.99 8.57
CA ILE A 391 1.76 3.66 8.50
C ILE A 391 1.05 3.04 7.28
N GLN A 392 0.20 2.05 7.55
CA GLN A 392 -0.41 1.22 6.53
C GLN A 392 -1.56 1.96 5.85
N THR A 393 -1.62 1.95 4.51
CA THR A 393 -2.73 2.55 3.78
C THR A 393 -4.05 1.82 4.06
N GLU A 394 -5.15 2.57 4.11
CA GLU A 394 -6.51 2.04 4.29
C GLU A 394 -7.29 2.06 2.95
N LEU A 395 -6.79 2.76 1.93
CA LEU A 395 -7.35 2.85 0.58
C LEU A 395 -6.26 2.62 -0.47
N PRO A 396 -5.73 1.38 -0.61
CA PRO A 396 -4.60 1.09 -1.48
C PRO A 396 -4.88 1.46 -2.94
N THR A 397 -3.89 2.09 -3.58
CA THR A 397 -3.98 2.53 -4.98
C THR A 397 -3.32 1.57 -5.96
N ALA A 398 -2.58 0.58 -5.45
CA ALA A 398 -1.89 -0.40 -6.26
C ALA A 398 -2.88 -1.19 -7.14
N VAL A 399 -2.45 -1.48 -8.37
CA VAL A 399 -3.19 -2.38 -9.26
C VAL A 399 -2.87 -3.81 -8.88
N GLU A 400 -3.91 -4.57 -8.52
CA GLU A 400 -3.83 -6.00 -8.33
C GLU A 400 -3.85 -6.70 -9.69
N THR A 401 -2.95 -7.67 -9.86
CA THR A 401 -2.92 -8.55 -11.05
C THR A 401 -3.41 -9.93 -10.63
N HIS A 402 -4.38 -10.46 -11.36
CA HIS A 402 -4.86 -11.81 -11.15
C HIS A 402 -3.98 -12.79 -11.94
N VAL A 403 -3.49 -13.85 -11.27
CA VAL A 403 -2.54 -14.80 -11.84
C VAL A 403 -2.86 -16.20 -11.31
N GLU A 404 -3.59 -17.01 -12.06
CA GLU A 404 -3.78 -18.41 -11.66
C GLU A 404 -2.63 -19.30 -12.14
N PRO A 405 -2.19 -20.26 -11.31
CA PRO A 405 -1.23 -21.26 -11.75
C PRO A 405 -1.93 -22.24 -12.70
N ASP A 406 -1.14 -22.98 -13.47
CA ASP A 406 -1.68 -24.14 -14.17
C ASP A 406 -2.04 -25.27 -13.20
N ASP A 407 -2.74 -26.29 -13.70
CA ASP A 407 -3.14 -27.49 -12.93
C ASP A 407 -1.93 -28.24 -12.30
N ASP A 408 -0.70 -27.99 -12.76
CA ASP A 408 0.54 -28.58 -12.22
C ASP A 408 1.19 -27.69 -11.14
N GLY A 409 0.55 -26.57 -10.77
CA GLY A 409 1.00 -25.62 -9.77
C GLY A 409 2.06 -24.62 -10.27
N ASN A 410 2.38 -24.62 -11.57
CA ASN A 410 3.33 -23.67 -12.13
C ASN A 410 2.65 -22.33 -12.37
N LEU A 411 3.36 -21.24 -12.06
CA LEU A 411 2.91 -19.91 -12.40
C LEU A 411 3.12 -19.62 -13.89
N PRO A 412 2.12 -19.05 -14.59
CA PRO A 412 2.32 -18.58 -15.95
C PRO A 412 3.33 -17.42 -15.99
N ALA A 413 3.81 -17.10 -17.19
CA ALA A 413 4.67 -15.94 -17.41
C ALA A 413 4.00 -14.67 -16.86
N THR A 414 4.80 -13.77 -16.27
CA THR A 414 4.30 -12.56 -15.62
C THR A 414 3.38 -11.77 -16.55
N ALA A 415 2.13 -11.53 -16.14
CA ALA A 415 1.18 -10.75 -16.92
C ALA A 415 1.75 -9.34 -17.18
N PRO A 416 1.43 -8.70 -18.32
CA PRO A 416 1.92 -7.36 -18.63
C PRO A 416 1.54 -6.37 -17.53
N VAL A 417 2.33 -5.31 -17.34
CA VAL A 417 1.95 -4.24 -16.42
C VAL A 417 0.80 -3.43 -17.02
N LEU A 418 -0.25 -3.17 -16.24
CA LEU A 418 -1.33 -2.28 -16.67
C LEU A 418 -0.92 -0.82 -16.46
N ALA A 419 -0.95 -0.03 -17.55
CA ALA A 419 -0.81 1.42 -17.48
C ALA A 419 -2.20 2.07 -17.55
N ILE A 420 -2.51 2.90 -16.55
CA ILE A 420 -3.76 3.67 -16.47
C ILE A 420 -3.42 5.15 -16.51
N THR A 421 -4.12 5.92 -17.33
CA THR A 421 -4.01 7.38 -17.38
C THR A 421 -5.37 8.03 -17.15
N GLY A 422 -5.40 9.20 -16.51
CA GLY A 422 -6.65 9.95 -16.25
C GLY A 422 -7.24 9.76 -14.84
N LEU A 423 -6.60 8.96 -13.98
CA LEU A 423 -6.92 8.91 -12.56
C LEU A 423 -6.27 10.09 -11.83
N GLY A 424 -7.00 10.68 -10.88
CA GLY A 424 -6.47 11.66 -9.93
C GLY A 424 -5.82 10.99 -8.72
N PRO A 425 -5.34 11.77 -7.74
CA PRO A 425 -4.75 11.26 -6.50
C PRO A 425 -5.68 10.27 -5.80
N ASN A 426 -5.11 9.23 -5.19
CA ASN A 426 -5.85 8.14 -4.51
C ASN A 426 -6.88 7.44 -5.42
N ASN A 427 -6.52 7.21 -6.69
CA ASN A 427 -7.37 6.58 -7.71
C ASN A 427 -8.75 7.26 -7.88
N ARG A 428 -8.81 8.59 -7.70
CA ARG A 428 -10.05 9.36 -7.89
C ARG A 428 -10.40 9.46 -9.37
N LEU A 429 -11.65 9.13 -9.72
CA LEU A 429 -12.17 9.27 -11.07
C LEU A 429 -12.34 10.75 -11.44
N GLN A 430 -11.80 11.16 -12.59
CA GLN A 430 -11.81 12.55 -13.08
C GLN A 430 -12.65 12.70 -14.36
N PRO A 431 -13.14 13.91 -14.68
CA PRO A 431 -13.99 14.14 -15.87
C PRO A 431 -13.22 14.19 -17.20
N ASP A 432 -11.89 14.29 -17.19
CA ASP A 432 -11.06 14.60 -18.37
C ASP A 432 -10.78 13.41 -19.30
N GLY A 433 -11.37 12.24 -19.00
CA GLY A 433 -11.21 11.00 -19.74
C GLY A 433 -10.20 10.05 -19.09
N MET A 434 -10.21 8.80 -19.53
CA MET A 434 -9.40 7.72 -18.95
C MET A 434 -8.92 6.77 -20.05
N ALA A 435 -7.73 6.18 -19.87
CA ALA A 435 -7.25 5.15 -20.80
C ALA A 435 -6.51 4.02 -20.08
N PHE A 436 -6.61 2.83 -20.66
CA PHE A 436 -5.98 1.60 -20.21
C PHE A 436 -5.09 1.05 -21.33
N ARG A 437 -3.85 0.67 -21.01
CA ARG A 437 -2.91 0.09 -21.98
C ARG A 437 -2.06 -0.98 -21.32
N LEU A 438 -1.60 -1.96 -22.11
CA LEU A 438 -0.63 -2.98 -21.72
C LEU A 438 0.72 -2.70 -22.42
N PRO A 439 1.62 -1.86 -21.85
CA PRO A 439 2.88 -1.53 -22.49
C PRO A 439 3.76 -2.77 -22.67
N GLY A 440 4.41 -2.88 -23.83
CA GLY A 440 5.28 -4.01 -24.14
C GLY A 440 4.55 -5.30 -24.57
N ALA A 441 3.22 -5.34 -24.48
CA ALA A 441 2.44 -6.44 -25.05
C ALA A 441 2.50 -6.42 -26.59
N ALA A 442 2.51 -7.60 -27.20
CA ALA A 442 2.47 -7.73 -28.67
C ALA A 442 1.19 -7.08 -29.23
N THR A 443 1.27 -6.53 -30.45
CA THR A 443 0.09 -5.99 -31.12
C THR A 443 -0.91 -7.11 -31.37
N MET A 444 -2.07 -7.02 -30.71
CA MET A 444 -3.14 -8.02 -30.79
C MET A 444 -4.51 -7.33 -30.81
N SER A 445 -5.50 -7.99 -31.41
CA SER A 445 -6.87 -7.51 -31.40
C SER A 445 -7.54 -7.87 -30.08
N LEU A 446 -7.86 -6.86 -29.26
CA LEU A 446 -8.48 -7.02 -27.94
C LEU A 446 -9.96 -6.58 -27.90
N GLN A 447 -10.48 -6.02 -28.99
CA GLN A 447 -11.77 -5.32 -29.03
C GLN A 447 -13.00 -6.19 -28.74
N ASP A 448 -12.97 -7.47 -29.10
CA ASP A 448 -14.18 -8.29 -29.16
C ASP A 448 -14.63 -8.72 -27.75
N ASP A 449 -13.71 -9.28 -26.95
CA ASP A 449 -14.04 -9.96 -25.69
C ASP A 449 -13.48 -9.31 -24.42
N SER A 450 -12.67 -8.25 -24.56
CA SER A 450 -12.21 -7.48 -23.40
C SER A 450 -13.37 -6.74 -22.75
N ASP A 451 -13.34 -6.65 -21.42
CA ASP A 451 -14.39 -6.08 -20.57
C ASP A 451 -13.81 -5.30 -19.40
N GLY A 452 -14.61 -4.38 -18.88
CA GLY A 452 -14.33 -3.64 -17.65
C GLY A 452 -15.62 -3.45 -16.85
N LEU A 453 -15.53 -3.57 -15.53
CA LEU A 453 -16.66 -3.51 -14.62
C LEU A 453 -16.29 -2.67 -13.40
N LEU A 454 -17.05 -1.60 -13.13
CA LEU A 454 -17.06 -0.96 -11.82
C LEU A 454 -18.15 -1.60 -10.97
N SER A 455 -17.80 -2.08 -9.79
CA SER A 455 -18.73 -2.69 -8.85
C SER A 455 -18.68 -1.99 -7.50
N MET A 456 -19.85 -1.84 -6.88
CA MET A 456 -19.97 -1.42 -5.48
C MET A 456 -20.16 -2.65 -4.58
N PRO A 457 -19.75 -2.59 -3.30
CA PRO A 457 -20.05 -3.64 -2.33
C PRO A 457 -21.54 -4.01 -2.24
N GLY A 458 -22.45 -3.06 -2.49
CA GLY A 458 -23.90 -3.27 -2.52
C GLY A 458 -24.46 -3.93 -3.81
N GLY A 459 -23.61 -4.38 -4.72
CA GLY A 459 -24.01 -5.16 -5.91
C GLY A 459 -24.44 -4.35 -7.15
N THR A 460 -24.44 -3.01 -7.07
CA THR A 460 -24.57 -2.16 -8.26
C THR A 460 -23.29 -2.27 -9.08
N ALA A 461 -23.40 -2.56 -10.37
CA ALA A 461 -22.26 -2.65 -11.25
C ALA A 461 -22.52 -1.98 -12.61
N VAL A 462 -21.50 -1.32 -13.16
CA VAL A 462 -21.56 -0.60 -14.43
C VAL A 462 -20.46 -1.12 -15.35
N SER A 463 -20.85 -1.61 -16.53
CA SER A 463 -19.89 -2.02 -17.56
C SER A 463 -19.22 -0.80 -18.20
N LEU A 464 -17.90 -0.85 -18.32
CA LEU A 464 -17.10 0.13 -19.06
C LEU A 464 -17.15 -0.08 -20.57
N LYS A 465 -17.59 -1.24 -21.04
CA LYS A 465 -17.54 -1.61 -22.46
C LYS A 465 -18.28 -0.66 -23.38
N GLN A 466 -19.38 -0.09 -22.89
CA GLN A 466 -20.19 0.90 -23.61
C GLN A 466 -19.57 2.31 -23.64
N TYR A 467 -18.59 2.59 -22.77
CA TYR A 467 -17.98 3.92 -22.63
C TYR A 467 -16.61 4.02 -23.30
N TRP A 468 -15.94 2.90 -23.55
CA TRP A 468 -14.60 2.90 -24.13
C TRP A 468 -14.57 2.57 -25.62
N VAL A 469 -13.48 2.96 -26.28
CA VAL A 469 -13.16 2.60 -27.66
C VAL A 469 -11.77 1.97 -27.68
N PHE A 470 -11.61 0.85 -28.38
CA PHE A 470 -10.31 0.21 -28.61
C PHE A 470 -9.57 0.89 -29.77
N ASP A 471 -8.34 1.33 -29.52
CA ASP A 471 -7.42 1.83 -30.53
C ASP A 471 -6.37 0.76 -30.85
N ALA A 472 -6.53 0.11 -32.00
CA ALA A 472 -5.64 -0.96 -32.46
C ALA A 472 -4.20 -0.50 -32.71
N ALA A 473 -3.95 0.78 -33.00
CA ALA A 473 -2.61 1.29 -33.26
C ALA A 473 -1.79 1.41 -31.97
N SER A 474 -2.44 1.81 -30.87
CA SER A 474 -1.79 1.95 -29.57
C SER A 474 -2.05 0.78 -28.60
N GLY A 475 -2.96 -0.13 -28.95
CA GLY A 475 -3.40 -1.23 -28.10
C GLY A 475 -4.14 -0.75 -26.84
N ALA A 476 -4.77 0.43 -26.89
CA ALA A 476 -5.35 1.10 -25.73
C ALA A 476 -6.87 1.14 -25.78
N PHE A 477 -7.50 1.03 -24.62
CA PHE A 477 -8.93 1.31 -24.43
C PHE A 477 -9.09 2.73 -23.88
N ARG A 478 -9.89 3.58 -24.54
CA ARG A 478 -10.05 4.99 -24.18
C ARG A 478 -11.50 5.34 -23.89
N ILE A 479 -11.74 5.95 -22.73
CA ILE A 479 -13.00 6.63 -22.38
C ILE A 479 -12.77 8.13 -22.58
N GLY A 480 -13.44 8.73 -23.56
CA GLY A 480 -13.34 10.17 -23.82
C GLY A 480 -14.01 11.00 -22.72
N ALA A 481 -13.63 12.27 -22.56
CA ALA A 481 -14.16 13.15 -21.50
C ALA A 481 -15.69 13.24 -21.45
N THR A 482 -16.37 13.24 -22.60
CA THR A 482 -17.85 13.23 -22.66
C THR A 482 -18.43 11.94 -22.09
N ALA A 483 -17.90 10.78 -22.48
CA ALA A 483 -18.31 9.48 -21.96
C ALA A 483 -17.98 9.36 -20.47
N MET A 484 -16.85 9.92 -20.04
CA MET A 484 -16.44 9.94 -18.63
C MET A 484 -17.39 10.77 -17.77
N ARG A 485 -17.82 11.95 -18.24
CA ARG A 485 -18.85 12.76 -17.56
C ARG A 485 -20.19 12.03 -17.47
N GLN A 486 -20.60 11.31 -18.52
CA GLN A 486 -21.81 10.49 -18.50
C GLN A 486 -21.70 9.35 -17.48
N LEU A 487 -20.57 8.64 -17.46
CA LEU A 487 -20.29 7.60 -16.47
C LEU A 487 -20.34 8.18 -15.06
N LEU A 488 -19.61 9.26 -14.78
CA LEU A 488 -19.58 9.90 -13.46
C LEU A 488 -20.94 10.42 -13.01
N ALA A 489 -21.80 10.86 -13.93
CA ALA A 489 -23.16 11.28 -13.60
C ALA A 489 -24.09 10.11 -13.23
N SER A 490 -23.77 8.89 -13.70
CA SER A 490 -24.54 7.67 -13.39
C SER A 490 -24.13 6.99 -12.08
N LEU A 491 -23.02 7.41 -11.49
CA LEU A 491 -22.43 6.78 -10.31
C LEU A 491 -22.74 7.60 -9.03
N PRO A 492 -23.09 6.97 -7.89
CA PRO A 492 -23.08 7.64 -6.60
C PRO A 492 -21.66 8.07 -6.16
N ASN A 493 -21.55 8.89 -5.10
CA ASN A 493 -20.26 9.06 -4.43
C ASN A 493 -19.94 7.80 -3.60
N GLY A 494 -18.68 7.37 -3.59
CA GLY A 494 -18.23 6.19 -2.89
C GLY A 494 -16.99 5.54 -3.50
N SER A 495 -16.60 4.41 -2.94
CA SER A 495 -15.51 3.56 -3.41
C SER A 495 -16.05 2.43 -4.28
N TYR A 496 -15.28 2.06 -5.31
CA TYR A 496 -15.64 1.04 -6.29
C TYR A 496 -14.47 0.11 -6.57
N ASP A 497 -14.78 -1.16 -6.78
CA ASP A 497 -13.85 -2.14 -7.32
C ASP A 497 -13.91 -2.07 -8.85
N LEU A 498 -12.80 -1.68 -9.47
CA LEU A 498 -12.64 -1.68 -10.92
C LEU A 498 -11.95 -2.99 -11.35
N HIS A 499 -12.70 -3.87 -12.00
CA HIS A 499 -12.17 -5.07 -12.63
C HIS A 499 -12.00 -4.88 -14.13
N LEU A 500 -10.87 -5.33 -14.67
CA LEU A 500 -10.54 -5.27 -16.09
C LEU A 500 -10.11 -6.66 -16.56
N ASN A 501 -10.63 -7.13 -17.70
CA ASN A 501 -10.25 -8.39 -18.33
C ASN A 501 -9.94 -8.13 -19.80
N PHE A 502 -8.69 -8.34 -20.21
CA PHE A 502 -8.23 -8.18 -21.59
C PHE A 502 -8.06 -9.54 -22.24
N VAL A 503 -8.63 -9.71 -23.43
CA VAL A 503 -8.67 -11.01 -24.11
C VAL A 503 -8.38 -10.83 -25.60
N SER A 504 -7.43 -11.58 -26.14
CA SER A 504 -7.16 -11.60 -27.58
C SER A 504 -8.27 -12.31 -28.35
N GLN A 505 -8.45 -11.94 -29.61
CA GLN A 505 -9.47 -12.54 -30.48
C GLN A 505 -9.39 -14.08 -30.57
N ASP A 506 -8.19 -14.67 -30.60
CA ASP A 506 -7.96 -16.12 -30.60
C ASP A 506 -8.11 -16.76 -29.20
N GLY A 507 -8.15 -15.95 -28.16
CA GLY A 507 -8.21 -16.39 -26.76
C GLY A 507 -6.91 -16.97 -26.25
N GLU A 508 -5.77 -16.80 -26.92
CA GLU A 508 -4.47 -17.31 -26.44
C GLU A 508 -3.79 -16.35 -25.45
N PHE A 509 -4.21 -15.08 -25.42
CA PHE A 509 -3.77 -14.09 -24.45
C PHE A 509 -4.94 -13.63 -23.57
N THR A 510 -4.73 -13.66 -22.26
CA THR A 510 -5.63 -13.08 -21.26
C THR A 510 -4.82 -12.31 -20.21
N ALA A 511 -5.41 -11.25 -19.65
CA ALA A 511 -4.89 -10.59 -18.47
C ALA A 511 -6.03 -9.93 -17.68
N SER A 512 -6.06 -10.16 -16.36
CA SER A 512 -7.04 -9.55 -15.48
C SER A 512 -6.40 -8.70 -14.38
N TYR A 513 -7.00 -7.54 -14.14
CA TYR A 513 -6.56 -6.57 -13.15
C TYR A 513 -7.73 -6.11 -12.28
N ALA A 514 -7.42 -5.75 -11.04
CA ALA A 514 -8.36 -5.12 -10.13
C ALA A 514 -7.70 -3.92 -9.44
N LEU A 515 -8.47 -2.87 -9.15
CA LEU A 515 -8.02 -1.76 -8.31
C LEU A 515 -9.22 -1.06 -7.66
N LEU A 516 -8.98 -0.45 -6.50
CA LEU A 516 -9.93 0.46 -5.89
C LEU A 516 -9.92 1.80 -6.62
N VAL A 517 -11.09 2.31 -7.00
CA VAL A 517 -11.27 3.66 -7.53
C VAL A 517 -12.33 4.41 -6.74
N VAL A 518 -12.18 5.73 -6.67
CA VAL A 518 -13.03 6.56 -5.82
C VAL A 518 -13.78 7.59 -6.67
N LYS A 519 -15.08 7.68 -6.45
CA LYS A 519 -15.86 8.84 -6.88
C LYS A 519 -16.21 9.69 -5.67
N SER A 520 -15.70 10.91 -5.64
CA SER A 520 -15.92 11.85 -4.53
C SER A 520 -16.28 13.23 -5.05
N GLY A 521 -17.26 13.88 -4.43
CA GLY A 521 -17.66 15.26 -4.77
C GLY A 521 -18.14 16.08 -3.58
N ILE A 522 -17.97 15.58 -2.35
CA ILE A 522 -18.47 16.19 -1.12
C ILE A 522 -17.35 17.01 -0.46
N ALA A 523 -17.66 18.23 -0.05
CA ALA A 523 -16.78 19.08 0.73
C ALA A 523 -17.23 19.14 2.21
N LEU A 524 -16.30 18.97 3.15
CA LEU A 524 -16.55 19.16 4.58
C LEU A 524 -15.80 20.39 5.09
N GLN A 525 -16.55 21.36 5.62
CA GLN A 525 -16.04 22.59 6.21
C GLN A 525 -16.20 22.54 7.72
N GLY A 526 -15.18 22.95 8.45
CA GLY A 526 -15.20 22.88 9.90
C GLY A 526 -14.74 24.17 10.58
N GLN A 527 -15.26 24.41 11.78
CA GLN A 527 -14.93 25.58 12.59
C GLN A 527 -14.77 25.20 14.06
N LEU A 528 -13.59 25.48 14.62
CA LEU A 528 -13.34 25.38 16.05
C LEU A 528 -13.92 26.62 16.78
N ARG A 529 -14.69 26.37 17.83
CA ARG A 529 -15.42 27.35 18.63
C ARG A 529 -14.96 27.30 20.08
N THR A 530 -14.99 28.44 20.75
CA THR A 530 -14.89 28.52 22.20
C THR A 530 -16.22 28.07 22.84
N PRO A 531 -16.24 27.71 24.15
CA PRO A 531 -17.49 27.42 24.85
C PRO A 531 -18.48 28.59 24.88
N ALA A 532 -18.02 29.82 24.63
CA ALA A 532 -18.86 31.01 24.52
C ALA A 532 -19.45 31.21 23.10
N GLY A 533 -19.12 30.34 22.14
CA GLY A 533 -19.63 30.37 20.76
C GLY A 533 -18.80 31.20 19.77
N GLY A 534 -17.81 31.97 20.24
CA GLY A 534 -16.85 32.67 19.36
C GLY A 534 -15.81 31.72 18.74
N ASN A 535 -15.03 32.17 17.76
CA ASN A 535 -13.99 31.35 17.14
C ASN A 535 -12.83 31.06 18.12
N ALA A 536 -12.36 29.82 18.13
CA ALA A 536 -11.18 29.43 18.90
C ALA A 536 -9.91 29.88 18.14
N THR A 537 -9.19 30.85 18.71
CA THR A 537 -7.94 31.39 18.14
C THR A 537 -6.71 30.77 18.81
N GLY A 538 -5.54 30.85 18.18
CA GLY A 538 -4.28 30.26 18.71
C GLY A 538 -4.05 28.80 18.36
N LEU A 539 -4.87 28.22 17.47
CA LEU A 539 -4.75 26.83 16.99
C LEU A 539 -4.20 26.74 15.56
N ALA A 540 -3.72 27.85 15.00
CA ALA A 540 -3.15 27.90 13.66
C ALA A 540 -2.02 26.86 13.50
N GLY A 541 -2.05 26.10 12.41
CA GLY A 541 -1.06 25.05 12.14
C GLY A 541 -1.29 23.73 12.86
N LYS A 542 -2.24 23.66 13.81
CA LYS A 542 -2.74 22.37 14.31
C LYS A 542 -3.45 21.62 13.18
N LYS A 543 -3.60 20.31 13.35
CA LYS A 543 -4.20 19.44 12.35
C LYS A 543 -5.53 18.88 12.85
N MET A 544 -6.53 18.83 11.98
CA MET A 544 -7.75 18.04 12.17
C MET A 544 -7.60 16.73 11.41
N LEU A 545 -7.89 15.63 12.08
CA LEU A 545 -7.82 14.28 11.53
C LEU A 545 -9.25 13.80 11.23
N LEU A 546 -9.48 13.26 10.04
CA LEU A 546 -10.77 12.66 9.63
C LEU A 546 -10.58 11.17 9.42
N ALA A 547 -11.39 10.35 10.09
CA ALA A 547 -11.43 8.91 9.94
C ALA A 547 -12.87 8.42 9.68
N GLY A 548 -13.13 7.89 8.48
CA GLY A 548 -14.40 7.25 8.14
C GLY A 548 -14.51 5.81 8.66
N TYR A 549 -15.65 5.45 9.26
CA TYR A 549 -15.87 4.11 9.83
C TYR A 549 -16.16 3.02 8.79
N ASN A 550 -16.82 3.33 7.66
CA ASN A 550 -17.16 2.35 6.62
C ASN A 550 -16.42 2.58 5.30
N SER A 551 -16.10 3.84 4.99
CA SER A 551 -15.41 4.23 3.77
C SER A 551 -13.90 4.03 3.86
N HIS A 552 -13.39 3.81 5.08
CA HIS A 552 -11.96 3.72 5.40
C HIS A 552 -11.14 4.96 5.04
N GLN A 553 -11.80 6.05 4.67
CA GLN A 553 -11.14 7.29 4.32
C GLN A 553 -10.38 7.85 5.53
N ARG A 554 -9.14 8.28 5.29
CA ARG A 554 -8.28 8.96 6.27
C ARG A 554 -7.71 10.22 5.67
N GLN A 555 -8.11 11.37 6.17
CA GLN A 555 -7.62 12.67 5.70
C GLN A 555 -7.10 13.53 6.85
N VAL A 556 -6.23 14.49 6.51
CA VAL A 556 -5.71 15.48 7.44
C VAL A 556 -5.88 16.87 6.84
N ALA A 557 -6.43 17.80 7.63
CA ALA A 557 -6.57 19.20 7.27
C ALA A 557 -5.82 20.08 8.27
N VAL A 558 -5.23 21.18 7.79
CA VAL A 558 -4.59 22.17 8.66
C VAL A 558 -5.63 23.18 9.14
N VAL A 559 -5.57 23.51 10.42
CA VAL A 559 -6.40 24.54 11.06
C VAL A 559 -5.77 25.91 10.81
N ASP A 560 -6.58 26.85 10.32
CA ASP A 560 -6.13 28.22 10.06
C ASP A 560 -6.13 29.11 11.33
N ALA A 561 -5.74 30.38 11.18
CA ALA A 561 -5.69 31.34 12.28
C ALA A 561 -7.05 31.67 12.91
N THR A 562 -8.15 31.43 12.18
CA THR A 562 -9.52 31.64 12.63
C THR A 562 -10.13 30.40 13.27
N GLY A 563 -9.41 29.27 13.27
CA GLY A 563 -9.91 27.98 13.75
C GLY A 563 -10.70 27.19 12.71
N ALA A 564 -10.69 27.60 11.44
CA ALA A 564 -11.37 26.90 10.36
C ALA A 564 -10.48 25.79 9.76
N PHE A 565 -11.10 24.76 9.22
CA PHE A 565 -10.44 23.66 8.50
C PHE A 565 -11.35 23.12 7.39
N HIS A 566 -10.77 22.44 6.40
CA HIS A 566 -11.49 22.00 5.20
C HIS A 566 -10.98 20.65 4.69
N PHE A 567 -11.90 19.78 4.27
CA PHE A 567 -11.62 18.50 3.62
C PHE A 567 -12.35 18.42 2.28
N ASP A 568 -11.61 18.01 1.23
CA ASP A 568 -12.15 17.80 -0.11
C ASP A 568 -12.34 16.31 -0.43
N GLY A 569 -13.37 16.03 -1.22
CA GLY A 569 -13.64 14.68 -1.71
C GLY A 569 -13.90 13.71 -0.56
N VAL A 570 -14.68 14.13 0.43
CA VAL A 570 -15.14 13.29 1.53
C VAL A 570 -16.12 12.24 0.99
N LEU A 571 -16.07 11.02 1.52
CA LEU A 571 -16.95 9.93 1.12
C LEU A 571 -18.18 9.85 2.02
N PRO A 572 -19.33 9.37 1.50
CA PRO A 572 -20.49 9.08 2.33
C PRO A 572 -20.14 8.07 3.43
N ASP A 573 -20.27 8.48 4.68
CA ASP A 573 -19.87 7.70 5.85
C ASP A 573 -20.29 8.38 7.17
N THR A 574 -20.20 7.65 8.27
CA THR A 574 -19.99 8.27 9.59
C THR A 574 -18.48 8.47 9.78
N CYS A 575 -18.06 9.70 10.04
CA CYS A 575 -16.65 10.07 10.24
C CYS A 575 -16.40 10.51 11.68
N GLN A 576 -15.25 10.14 12.24
CA GLN A 576 -14.68 10.75 13.43
C GLN A 576 -13.78 11.91 13.02
N LEU A 577 -13.95 13.06 13.67
CA LEU A 577 -13.06 14.22 13.56
C LEU A 577 -12.32 14.39 14.88
N THR A 578 -10.98 14.35 14.84
CA THR A 578 -10.13 14.46 16.04
C THR A 578 -9.07 15.54 15.86
N LEU A 579 -8.98 16.47 16.81
CA LEU A 579 -7.91 17.46 16.83
C LEU A 579 -6.59 16.78 17.22
N ASN A 580 -5.53 17.02 16.45
CA ASN A 580 -4.18 16.60 16.80
C ASN A 580 -3.62 17.48 17.93
N ASP A 581 -3.93 17.09 19.17
CA ASP A 581 -3.34 17.62 20.40
C ASP A 581 -2.62 16.49 21.15
N LEU A 582 -1.29 16.42 21.02
CA LEU A 582 -0.49 15.38 21.70
C LEU A 582 -0.41 15.58 23.22
N VAL A 583 -0.70 16.78 23.74
CA VAL A 583 -0.72 17.05 25.18
C VAL A 583 -2.00 16.45 25.78
N HIS A 584 -3.13 16.62 25.10
CA HIS A 584 -4.43 16.07 25.47
C HIS A 584 -4.99 15.16 24.35
N PRO A 585 -4.36 14.00 24.13
CA PRO A 585 -4.67 13.15 22.98
C PRO A 585 -6.12 12.69 23.02
N ASN A 586 -6.80 12.80 21.86
CA ASN A 586 -8.17 12.36 21.64
C ASN A 586 -9.26 13.09 22.46
N VAL A 587 -8.93 14.17 23.20
CA VAL A 587 -9.90 14.89 24.04
C VAL A 587 -10.83 15.83 23.25
N VAL A 588 -10.44 16.28 22.06
CA VAL A 588 -11.32 17.05 21.17
C VAL A 588 -11.66 16.17 20.00
N SER A 589 -12.81 15.50 20.11
CA SER A 589 -13.27 14.50 19.16
C SER A 589 -14.79 14.60 18.98
N VAL A 590 -15.26 14.66 17.74
CA VAL A 590 -16.70 14.70 17.40
C VAL A 590 -17.00 13.82 16.20
N SER A 591 -18.26 13.46 16.04
CA SER A 591 -18.70 12.61 14.93
C SER A 591 -19.50 13.41 13.91
N ALA A 592 -19.27 13.13 12.63
CA ALA A 592 -19.97 13.74 11.50
C ALA A 592 -20.52 12.67 10.56
N ALA A 593 -21.85 12.63 10.39
CA ALA A 593 -22.47 11.85 9.34
C ALA A 593 -22.38 12.62 8.01
N VAL A 594 -22.01 11.91 6.95
CA VAL A 594 -21.92 12.40 5.57
C VAL A 594 -22.86 11.55 4.73
N PHE A 595 -23.98 12.12 4.28
CA PHE A 595 -24.94 11.40 3.45
C PHE A 595 -24.51 11.34 1.97
N ASP A 596 -24.99 10.32 1.26
CA ASP A 596 -24.65 10.05 -0.13
C ASP A 596 -25.11 11.14 -1.11
N ASN A 597 -26.19 11.84 -0.75
CA ASN A 597 -26.79 12.95 -1.48
C ASN A 597 -26.30 14.34 -1.03
N SER A 598 -25.34 14.43 -0.10
CA SER A 598 -24.76 15.70 0.33
C SER A 598 -23.74 16.21 -0.68
N SER A 599 -23.69 17.54 -0.86
CA SER A 599 -22.59 18.21 -1.55
C SER A 599 -21.71 19.00 -0.58
N THR A 600 -22.30 19.48 0.53
CA THR A 600 -21.60 20.26 1.55
C THR A 600 -21.98 19.80 2.95
N VAL A 601 -20.97 19.60 3.79
CA VAL A 601 -21.12 19.27 5.21
C VAL A 601 -20.40 20.35 6.02
N SER A 602 -21.03 20.82 7.08
CA SER A 602 -20.46 21.81 7.99
C SER A 602 -20.46 21.28 9.42
N VAL A 603 -19.33 21.48 10.13
CA VAL A 603 -19.16 21.01 11.51
C VAL A 603 -18.63 22.13 12.40
N ASP A 604 -19.37 22.47 13.45
CA ASP A 604 -18.87 23.32 14.55
C ASP A 604 -18.34 22.41 15.67
N ILE A 605 -17.11 22.64 16.14
CA ILE A 605 -16.45 21.86 17.20
C ILE A 605 -16.06 22.77 18.36
N VAL A 606 -16.52 22.47 19.57
CA VAL A 606 -16.17 23.23 20.78
C VAL A 606 -14.80 22.77 21.30
N TYR A 607 -13.85 23.70 21.33
CA TYR A 607 -12.55 23.56 21.99
C TYR A 607 -12.66 24.02 23.45
N PRO A 608 -12.58 23.12 24.45
CA PRO A 608 -12.94 23.44 25.83
C PRO A 608 -11.83 24.10 26.66
N TYR A 609 -10.63 24.27 26.10
CA TYR A 609 -9.49 24.87 26.79
C TYR A 609 -9.40 26.37 26.53
N GLY A 610 -9.06 27.16 27.56
CA GLY A 610 -8.88 28.61 27.41
C GLY A 610 -7.57 28.99 26.70
N PRO A 611 -7.36 30.28 26.37
CA PRO A 611 -6.04 30.79 25.98
C PRO A 611 -5.10 30.59 27.19
N GLY A 612 -4.28 29.53 27.18
CA GLY A 612 -3.38 29.18 28.29
C GLY A 612 -3.65 27.85 29.03
N LEU A 613 -4.18 26.83 28.36
CA LEU A 613 -4.19 25.41 28.80
C LEU A 613 -4.91 25.05 30.12
N GLY A 614 -5.63 25.96 30.76
CA GLY A 614 -6.52 25.62 31.89
C GLY A 614 -7.87 25.04 31.40
N GLN A 615 -8.16 23.79 31.75
CA GLN A 615 -9.50 23.19 31.55
C GLN A 615 -10.53 23.88 32.47
N ARG A 616 -11.75 24.17 31.99
CA ARG A 616 -12.84 24.68 32.85
C ARG A 616 -13.22 23.62 33.90
N ALA A 617 -13.37 24.06 35.15
CA ALA A 617 -13.52 23.23 36.35
C ALA A 617 -14.92 22.58 36.57
N GLY A 618 -15.69 22.28 35.52
CA GLY A 618 -17.04 21.71 35.66
C GLY A 618 -17.19 20.35 34.97
N ALA A 619 -17.61 19.32 35.72
CA ALA A 619 -17.94 17.99 35.20
C ALA A 619 -19.31 17.92 34.48
N THR A 620 -19.85 19.05 34.03
CA THR A 620 -21.16 19.13 33.38
C THR A 620 -21.05 18.79 31.89
N SER A 621 -21.94 17.92 31.41
CA SER A 621 -22.05 17.59 29.98
C SER A 621 -22.40 18.81 29.12
N TYR A 622 -21.88 18.87 27.90
CA TYR A 622 -22.17 19.91 26.92
C TYR A 622 -22.19 19.37 25.49
N VAL A 623 -22.73 20.15 24.54
CA VAL A 623 -22.68 19.84 23.11
C VAL A 623 -21.31 20.24 22.57
N ALA A 624 -20.47 19.25 22.26
CA ALA A 624 -19.12 19.44 21.76
C ALA A 624 -19.04 19.57 20.23
N GLY A 625 -20.03 19.03 19.51
CA GLY A 625 -20.06 19.05 18.05
C GLY A 625 -21.48 19.26 17.53
N THR A 626 -21.62 20.00 16.43
CA THR A 626 -22.89 20.11 15.70
C THR A 626 -22.64 20.02 14.20
N VAL A 627 -23.38 19.13 13.53
CA VAL A 627 -23.24 18.85 12.10
C VAL A 627 -24.45 19.38 11.35
N ARG A 628 -24.23 20.05 10.22
CA ARG A 628 -25.29 20.46 9.27
C ARG A 628 -24.86 20.16 7.85
N GLN A 629 -25.76 19.67 7.02
CA GLN A 629 -25.49 19.35 5.62
C GLN A 629 -26.73 19.58 4.75
N ASP A 630 -26.53 19.69 3.44
CA ASP A 630 -27.59 19.87 2.46
C ASP A 630 -28.30 18.55 2.07
N GLY A 631 -27.61 17.42 2.24
CA GLY A 631 -28.19 16.10 2.08
C GLY A 631 -29.15 15.73 3.21
N ALA A 632 -30.16 14.93 2.86
CA ALA A 632 -31.13 14.43 3.82
C ALA A 632 -30.67 13.09 4.40
N GLY A 633 -30.72 12.97 5.72
CA GLY A 633 -30.49 11.72 6.43
C GLY A 633 -31.61 10.69 6.21
N PRO A 634 -31.42 9.46 6.72
CA PRO A 634 -32.48 8.47 6.70
C PRO A 634 -33.73 8.98 7.44
N PRO A 635 -34.95 8.56 7.04
CA PRO A 635 -36.15 8.89 7.80
C PRO A 635 -36.07 8.30 9.22
N ALA A 636 -36.74 8.94 10.17
CA ALA A 636 -36.81 8.45 11.55
C ALA A 636 -37.36 7.01 11.59
N ARG A 637 -36.80 6.17 12.48
CA ARG A 637 -37.24 4.78 12.66
C ARG A 637 -38.66 4.72 13.22
N GLU A 638 -39.44 3.75 12.77
CA GLU A 638 -40.64 3.32 13.50
C GLU A 638 -40.20 2.41 14.65
N VAL A 639 -40.23 2.93 15.87
CA VAL A 639 -39.90 2.15 17.06
C VAL A 639 -41.22 1.80 17.76
N PRO A 640 -41.56 0.49 17.93
CA PRO A 640 -42.69 0.10 18.77
C PRO A 640 -42.52 0.72 20.16
N ALA A 641 -43.59 1.27 20.74
CA ALA A 641 -43.56 1.80 22.10
C ALA A 641 -43.14 0.69 23.09
N ARG A 642 -41.84 0.60 23.38
CA ARG A 642 -41.32 -0.35 24.34
C ARG A 642 -41.56 0.24 25.73
N PRO A 643 -42.00 -0.55 26.73
CA PRO A 643 -41.98 -0.07 28.11
C PRO A 643 -40.56 0.43 28.40
N ARG A 644 -40.43 1.57 29.09
CA ARG A 644 -39.16 2.02 29.66
C ARG A 644 -38.53 0.80 30.33
N GLY A 645 -37.50 0.23 29.69
CA GLY A 645 -36.60 -0.68 30.39
C GLY A 645 -36.15 0.07 31.64
N THR A 646 -36.13 -0.63 32.77
CA THR A 646 -35.56 -0.11 34.01
C THR A 646 -34.31 0.68 33.66
N ALA A 647 -34.27 1.94 34.08
CA ALA A 647 -33.03 2.70 34.04
C ALA A 647 -31.95 1.77 34.59
N ASP A 648 -30.90 1.52 33.81
CA ASP A 648 -29.73 0.88 34.37
C ASP A 648 -29.39 1.67 35.62
N VAL A 649 -29.30 0.93 36.73
CA VAL A 649 -29.09 1.47 38.06
C VAL A 649 -27.98 2.50 37.95
N THR A 650 -28.29 3.77 38.26
CA THR A 650 -27.26 4.77 38.49
C THR A 650 -26.22 4.09 39.37
N PRO A 651 -24.97 3.88 38.93
CA PRO A 651 -23.98 3.25 39.77
C PRO A 651 -23.97 4.05 41.06
N GLN A 652 -24.34 3.41 42.16
CA GLN A 652 -24.16 4.02 43.45
C GLN A 652 -22.66 4.17 43.59
N ASP A 653 -22.17 5.41 43.63
CA ASP A 653 -20.75 5.67 43.87
C ASP A 653 -20.39 4.94 45.18
N ASP A 654 -19.57 3.89 45.11
CA ASP A 654 -18.86 3.39 46.27
C ASP A 654 -17.97 4.54 46.77
N GLU A 655 -17.67 4.64 48.07
CA GLU A 655 -16.85 5.73 48.67
C GLU A 655 -15.49 5.99 47.98
N ASN A 656 -15.03 5.08 47.10
CA ASN A 656 -13.72 5.09 46.45
C ASN A 656 -13.77 5.07 44.90
N SER A 657 -14.92 5.32 44.26
CA SER A 657 -15.07 5.39 42.79
C SER A 657 -15.90 6.59 42.33
N LYS A 658 -15.65 7.08 41.11
CA LYS A 658 -16.43 8.17 40.48
C LYS A 658 -16.77 7.82 39.04
N THR A 659 -18.01 8.09 38.65
CA THR A 659 -18.54 7.79 37.31
C THR A 659 -18.74 9.05 36.46
N PHE A 660 -18.36 8.98 35.19
CA PHE A 660 -18.57 10.02 34.17
C PHE A 660 -19.38 9.41 33.02
N VAL A 661 -20.47 10.07 32.61
CA VAL A 661 -21.42 9.52 31.63
C VAL A 661 -21.68 10.54 30.53
N ALA A 662 -21.71 10.09 29.28
CA ALA A 662 -22.25 10.83 28.15
C ALA A 662 -23.36 10.00 27.49
N THR A 663 -24.53 10.61 27.37
CA THR A 663 -25.71 10.03 26.71
C THR A 663 -25.98 10.80 25.44
N ALA A 664 -26.06 10.11 24.32
CA ALA A 664 -26.43 10.70 23.05
C ALA A 664 -27.85 11.30 23.13
N ALA A 665 -28.01 12.52 22.64
CA ALA A 665 -29.24 13.30 22.79
C ALA A 665 -29.87 13.66 21.44
N ALA A 666 -29.67 14.89 20.95
CA ALA A 666 -30.17 15.28 19.63
C ALA A 666 -29.35 14.63 18.50
N GLN A 667 -30.00 14.41 17.37
CA GLN A 667 -29.37 13.90 16.16
C GLN A 667 -28.24 14.82 15.70
N GLY A 668 -27.10 14.25 15.32
CA GLY A 668 -25.96 15.01 14.77
C GLY A 668 -25.29 15.97 15.77
N GLN A 669 -25.57 15.80 17.07
CA GLN A 669 -24.91 16.52 18.15
C GLN A 669 -24.08 15.57 19.00
N THR A 670 -22.78 15.83 19.08
CA THR A 670 -21.90 15.09 19.99
C THR A 670 -22.03 15.67 21.40
N VAL A 671 -22.56 14.88 22.34
CA VAL A 671 -22.61 15.22 23.76
C VAL A 671 -21.32 14.75 24.42
N THR A 672 -20.66 15.60 25.20
CA THR A 672 -19.40 15.29 25.89
C THR A 672 -19.46 15.66 27.36
N THR A 673 -18.91 14.81 28.21
CA THR A 673 -18.72 15.03 29.65
C THR A 673 -17.22 15.04 29.97
N PRO A 674 -16.68 16.13 30.52
CA PRO A 674 -15.27 16.18 30.96
C PRO A 674 -14.99 15.24 32.13
N ILE A 675 -13.86 14.55 32.08
CA ILE A 675 -13.32 13.77 33.20
C ILE A 675 -12.44 14.68 34.05
N VAL A 676 -12.72 14.70 35.36
CA VAL A 676 -11.89 15.38 36.37
C VAL A 676 -11.89 14.52 37.63
N PHE A 677 -10.77 13.87 37.91
CA PHE A 677 -10.59 12.95 39.03
C PHE A 677 -9.23 13.15 39.70
N THR A 678 -9.21 13.15 41.04
CA THR A 678 -7.98 13.32 41.83
C THR A 678 -7.68 12.02 42.55
N VAL A 679 -6.51 11.45 42.27
CA VAL A 679 -5.97 10.28 42.95
C VAL A 679 -5.17 10.77 44.17
N PRO A 680 -5.53 10.34 45.40
CA PRO A 680 -4.81 10.74 46.60
C PRO A 680 -3.34 10.31 46.62
N LYS A 681 -2.53 11.02 47.41
CA LYS A 681 -1.16 10.63 47.73
C LYS A 681 -1.14 9.24 48.36
N GLY A 682 -0.22 8.38 47.93
CA GLY A 682 -0.03 7.02 48.46
C GLY A 682 -0.93 5.94 47.85
N THR A 683 -1.79 6.27 46.86
CA THR A 683 -2.58 5.27 46.13
C THR A 683 -1.68 4.44 45.21
N ASN A 684 -1.75 3.11 45.28
CA ASN A 684 -0.92 2.26 44.43
C ASN A 684 -1.52 2.02 43.04
N ASN A 685 -2.84 1.84 42.95
CA ASN A 685 -3.49 1.47 41.70
C ASN A 685 -4.75 2.31 41.45
N VAL A 686 -5.01 2.58 40.17
CA VAL A 686 -6.29 3.12 39.69
C VAL A 686 -6.98 2.07 38.85
N GLY A 687 -8.19 1.69 39.25
CA GLY A 687 -9.09 0.88 38.45
C GLY A 687 -9.85 1.77 37.46
N VAL A 688 -9.94 1.35 36.20
CA VAL A 688 -10.73 2.03 35.17
C VAL A 688 -11.71 1.02 34.61
N LYS A 689 -13.01 1.35 34.60
CA LYS A 689 -14.04 0.57 33.91
C LYS A 689 -14.75 1.46 32.89
N ILE A 690 -14.71 1.05 31.63
CA ILE A 690 -15.37 1.73 30.54
C ILE A 690 -16.51 0.84 30.06
N THR A 691 -17.69 1.42 29.94
CA THR A 691 -18.89 0.73 29.44
C THR A 691 -19.47 1.56 28.31
N VAL A 692 -19.80 0.92 27.19
CA VAL A 692 -20.62 1.52 26.14
C VAL A 692 -21.83 0.65 25.94
N SER A 693 -23.02 1.25 25.99
CA SER A 693 -24.29 0.56 25.82
C SER A 693 -25.12 1.28 24.76
N THR A 694 -25.77 0.54 23.87
CA THR A 694 -26.64 1.13 22.84
C THR A 694 -28.01 0.49 22.81
N ALA A 695 -29.05 1.33 22.78
CA ALA A 695 -30.43 0.88 22.59
C ALA A 695 -30.71 0.44 21.13
N GLU A 696 -29.77 0.65 20.21
CA GLU A 696 -29.87 0.21 18.81
C GLU A 696 -29.77 -1.32 18.66
N TYR A 697 -29.09 -2.00 19.58
CA TYR A 697 -28.91 -3.44 19.55
C TYR A 697 -30.23 -4.18 19.86
N PRO A 698 -30.53 -5.31 19.19
CA PRO A 698 -29.76 -5.97 18.13
C PRO A 698 -30.14 -5.56 16.70
N VAL A 699 -31.12 -4.68 16.54
CA VAL A 699 -31.80 -4.47 15.26
C VAL A 699 -31.02 -3.52 14.36
N PHE A 700 -30.43 -2.46 14.93
CA PHE A 700 -29.85 -1.36 14.18
C PHE A 700 -28.33 -1.26 14.32
N THR A 701 -27.65 -2.31 14.79
CA THR A 701 -26.18 -2.35 14.96
C THR A 701 -25.48 -3.24 13.92
N THR A 702 -26.14 -3.53 12.80
CA THR A 702 -25.53 -4.30 11.71
C THR A 702 -24.94 -3.39 10.64
N GLN A 703 -23.97 -3.86 9.83
CA GLN A 703 -23.37 -3.06 8.75
C GLN A 703 -24.38 -2.51 7.72
N GLN A 704 -25.57 -3.10 7.60
CA GLN A 704 -26.63 -2.59 6.72
C GLN A 704 -27.44 -1.45 7.35
N SER A 705 -27.27 -1.19 8.65
CA SER A 705 -27.98 -0.13 9.33
C SER A 705 -27.45 1.23 8.89
N ARG A 706 -28.36 2.10 8.46
CA ARG A 706 -28.11 3.51 8.16
C ARG A 706 -28.14 4.41 9.40
N TYR A 707 -28.49 3.83 10.55
CA TYR A 707 -28.35 4.43 11.86
C TYR A 707 -27.07 3.85 12.45
N ASN A 708 -26.19 4.71 12.94
CA ASN A 708 -24.85 4.30 13.30
C ASN A 708 -24.29 5.24 14.36
N ASP A 709 -24.96 5.25 15.51
CA ASP A 709 -24.52 6.03 16.65
C ASP A 709 -23.03 5.83 16.94
N THR A 710 -22.41 6.85 17.52
CA THR A 710 -20.98 6.82 17.82
C THR A 710 -20.73 7.15 19.28
N TRP A 711 -19.58 6.71 19.73
CA TRP A 711 -19.09 6.89 21.09
C TRP A 711 -17.60 7.18 21.06
N SER A 712 -17.10 7.90 22.06
CA SER A 712 -15.67 8.03 22.29
C SER A 712 -15.36 8.28 23.76
N TYR A 713 -14.15 7.93 24.18
CA TYR A 713 -13.61 8.29 25.48
C TYR A 713 -12.11 8.55 25.36
N ALA A 714 -11.59 9.38 26.23
CA ALA A 714 -10.16 9.57 26.44
C ALA A 714 -9.91 9.85 27.92
N VAL A 715 -9.08 9.04 28.58
CA VAL A 715 -8.58 9.29 29.94
C VAL A 715 -7.12 9.68 29.84
N THR A 716 -6.76 10.83 30.43
CA THR A 716 -5.43 11.44 30.36
C THR A 716 -4.83 11.61 31.76
N GLY A 717 -3.51 11.70 31.83
CA GLY A 717 -2.76 11.80 33.10
C GLY A 717 -2.45 10.45 33.77
N LEU A 718 -2.94 9.33 33.24
CA LEU A 718 -2.53 8.00 33.70
C LEU A 718 -1.20 7.60 33.06
N PRO A 719 -0.18 7.23 33.87
CA PRO A 719 1.15 6.91 33.38
C PRO A 719 1.16 5.60 32.59
N GLY A 720 1.75 5.63 31.39
CA GLY A 720 1.97 4.42 30.59
C GLY A 720 0.70 3.66 30.18
N ALA A 721 -0.49 4.27 30.32
CA ALA A 721 -1.77 3.69 29.92
C ALA A 721 -2.35 4.49 28.74
N SER A 722 -2.70 3.80 27.65
CA SER A 722 -3.41 4.39 26.51
C SER A 722 -4.90 4.05 26.62
N LEU A 723 -5.66 4.96 27.20
CA LEU A 723 -7.09 4.80 27.47
C LEU A 723 -7.90 5.79 26.65
N ALA A 724 -7.83 5.65 25.33
CA ALA A 724 -8.70 6.38 24.42
C ALA A 724 -9.20 5.44 23.33
N ALA A 725 -10.47 5.54 22.99
CA ALA A 725 -11.05 4.89 21.84
C ALA A 725 -12.29 5.66 21.35
N ALA A 726 -12.59 5.51 20.08
CA ALA A 726 -13.83 5.93 19.47
C ALA A 726 -14.37 4.78 18.62
N GLY A 727 -15.67 4.73 18.44
CA GLY A 727 -16.32 3.67 17.67
C GLY A 727 -17.71 4.05 17.24
N ALA A 728 -18.20 3.27 16.29
CA ALA A 728 -19.54 3.34 15.75
C ALA A 728 -20.26 2.01 16.03
N VAL A 729 -21.55 2.08 16.39
CA VAL A 729 -22.28 0.92 16.93
C VAL A 729 -22.48 -0.19 15.91
N ASN A 730 -22.48 0.11 14.61
CA ASN A 730 -22.57 -0.91 13.56
C ASN A 730 -21.34 -1.81 13.46
N GLN A 731 -20.22 -1.36 14.02
CA GLN A 731 -18.97 -2.11 14.10
C GLN A 731 -18.82 -2.74 15.48
N THR A 732 -19.02 -1.97 16.54
CA THR A 732 -18.63 -2.38 17.90
C THR A 732 -19.74 -3.08 18.68
N HIS A 733 -21.00 -2.92 18.26
CA HIS A 733 -22.18 -3.51 18.91
C HIS A 733 -22.94 -4.45 17.97
N TYR A 734 -22.27 -4.98 16.94
CA TYR A 734 -22.86 -5.95 16.01
C TYR A 734 -23.32 -7.22 16.73
N THR A 735 -22.52 -7.67 17.70
CA THR A 735 -22.76 -8.92 18.41
C THR A 735 -23.45 -8.68 19.75
N GLN A 736 -23.19 -7.57 20.44
CA GLN A 736 -23.69 -7.31 21.79
C GLN A 736 -24.15 -5.86 21.98
N GLY A 737 -25.15 -5.65 22.83
CA GLY A 737 -25.66 -4.30 23.13
C GLY A 737 -24.82 -3.48 24.09
N THR A 738 -23.89 -4.12 24.80
CA THR A 738 -22.97 -3.48 25.73
C THR A 738 -21.57 -4.06 25.58
N ILE A 739 -20.56 -3.18 25.51
CA ILE A 739 -19.15 -3.56 25.57
C ILE A 739 -18.53 -3.03 26.85
N VAL A 740 -17.61 -3.79 27.46
CA VAL A 740 -16.93 -3.41 28.70
C VAL A 740 -15.43 -3.60 28.55
N ARG A 741 -14.66 -2.57 28.94
CA ARG A 741 -13.20 -2.64 29.09
C ARG A 741 -12.83 -2.28 30.51
N THR A 742 -12.02 -3.11 31.17
CA THR A 742 -11.42 -2.74 32.46
C THR A 742 -9.92 -2.68 32.34
N GLU A 743 -9.31 -1.70 32.97
CA GLU A 743 -7.87 -1.58 33.12
C GLU A 743 -7.49 -1.34 34.59
N CYS A 744 -6.28 -1.76 34.95
CA CYS A 744 -5.70 -1.54 36.27
C CYS A 744 -4.33 -0.90 36.08
N VAL A 745 -4.18 0.35 36.49
CA VAL A 745 -2.96 1.14 36.26
C VAL A 745 -2.24 1.35 37.58
N ASP A 746 -0.97 0.94 37.64
CA ASP A 746 -0.07 1.25 38.75
C ASP A 746 0.32 2.74 38.68
N VAL A 747 -0.01 3.48 39.74
CA VAL A 747 0.27 4.91 39.91
C VAL A 747 1.14 5.19 41.13
N SER A 748 1.66 4.15 41.79
CA SER A 748 2.41 4.24 43.04
C SER A 748 3.60 5.21 42.98
N LYS A 749 4.27 5.27 41.82
CA LYS A 749 5.38 6.21 41.59
C LYS A 749 4.90 7.66 41.56
N GLN A 750 3.79 7.93 40.89
CA GLN A 750 3.24 9.27 40.65
C GLN A 750 2.56 9.84 41.91
N THR A 751 1.95 8.96 42.71
CA THR A 751 1.26 9.34 43.95
C THR A 751 2.15 9.30 45.18
N LYS A 752 3.43 8.91 45.04
CA LYS A 752 4.38 8.79 46.16
C LYS A 752 4.51 10.08 46.96
N ASP A 753 4.69 11.21 46.25
CA ASP A 753 5.04 12.49 46.87
C ASP A 753 3.87 13.49 46.90
N GLY A 754 2.83 13.29 46.09
CA GLY A 754 1.65 14.16 46.00
C GLY A 754 0.42 13.46 45.40
N ALA A 755 -0.68 14.19 45.26
CA ALA A 755 -1.86 13.72 44.54
C ALA A 755 -1.62 13.75 43.02
N LEU A 756 -2.28 12.86 42.28
CA LEU A 756 -2.25 12.82 40.81
C LEU A 756 -3.61 13.28 40.26
N SER A 757 -3.61 14.24 39.34
CA SER A 757 -4.82 14.70 38.66
C SER A 757 -5.00 13.98 37.32
N LEU A 758 -6.18 13.41 37.13
CA LEU A 758 -6.60 12.77 35.88
C LEU A 758 -7.64 13.65 35.18
N GLY A 759 -7.54 13.70 33.86
CA GLY A 759 -8.41 14.47 32.99
C GLY A 759 -8.97 13.63 31.84
N GLY A 760 -9.72 14.25 30.94
CA GLY A 760 -10.19 13.60 29.71
C GLY A 760 -11.64 13.91 29.35
N ASN A 761 -12.24 13.02 28.58
CA ASN A 761 -13.63 13.13 28.14
C ASN A 761 -14.31 11.76 27.98
N VAL A 762 -15.64 11.81 27.95
CA VAL A 762 -16.51 10.74 27.47
C VAL A 762 -17.59 11.37 26.60
N SER A 763 -17.89 10.77 25.46
CA SER A 763 -18.77 11.35 24.44
C SER A 763 -19.67 10.30 23.77
N ALA A 764 -20.85 10.74 23.32
CA ALA A 764 -21.78 9.94 22.54
C ALA A 764 -22.55 10.83 21.54
N THR A 765 -22.88 10.30 20.37
CA THR A 765 -23.59 11.02 19.30
C THR A 765 -24.65 10.13 18.66
N ASN A 766 -25.87 10.64 18.51
CA ASN A 766 -26.94 9.96 17.77
C ASN A 766 -26.78 10.23 16.26
N ILE A 767 -26.79 9.18 15.43
CA ILE A 767 -26.59 9.27 13.98
C ILE A 767 -27.82 8.73 13.24
N GLY A 768 -28.35 9.54 12.32
CA GLY A 768 -29.50 9.19 11.49
C GLY A 768 -30.86 9.58 12.11
N ASP A 769 -31.05 9.44 13.42
CA ASP A 769 -32.18 10.02 14.17
C ASP A 769 -31.81 10.31 15.64
N ASN A 770 -32.78 10.44 16.55
CA ASN A 770 -32.57 10.68 17.98
C ASN A 770 -33.43 9.77 18.89
N LEU A 771 -33.88 8.61 18.39
CA LEU A 771 -34.88 7.79 19.07
C LEU A 771 -34.28 6.76 20.04
N LEU A 772 -33.14 6.18 19.69
CA LEU A 772 -32.44 5.16 20.47
C LEU A 772 -31.10 5.74 20.88
N ALA A 773 -30.86 5.84 22.19
CA ALA A 773 -29.64 6.47 22.69
C ALA A 773 -28.50 5.46 22.85
N THR A 774 -27.31 5.91 22.50
CA THR A 774 -26.03 5.31 22.92
C THR A 774 -25.49 6.03 24.16
N VAL A 775 -25.02 5.27 25.14
CA VAL A 775 -24.50 5.74 26.44
C VAL A 775 -23.07 5.26 26.59
N THR A 776 -22.16 6.17 26.89
CA THR A 776 -20.74 5.88 27.16
C THR A 776 -20.42 6.30 28.59
N THR A 777 -19.78 5.41 29.33
CA THR A 777 -19.47 5.59 30.75
C THR A 777 -18.02 5.27 31.03
N VAL A 778 -17.36 6.11 31.83
CA VAL A 778 -16.04 5.85 32.41
C VAL A 778 -16.17 5.92 33.94
N GLU A 779 -15.82 4.85 34.62
CA GLU A 779 -15.73 4.75 36.08
C GLU A 779 -14.25 4.67 36.47
N LEU A 780 -13.83 5.54 37.40
CA LEU A 780 -12.47 5.57 37.96
C LEU A 780 -12.53 5.24 39.44
N GLY A 781 -11.71 4.28 39.90
CA GLY A 781 -11.65 3.86 41.29
C GLY A 781 -10.23 3.76 41.84
N LEU A 782 -10.08 3.83 43.17
CA LEU A 782 -8.78 3.81 43.86
C LEU A 782 -8.23 2.40 44.16
N ALA A 783 -8.85 1.35 43.58
CA ALA A 783 -8.42 -0.04 43.72
C ALA A 783 -8.83 -0.87 42.49
N CYS A 784 -8.13 -1.98 42.25
CA CYS A 784 -8.46 -2.93 41.19
C CYS A 784 -9.21 -4.14 41.77
N LYS A 785 -10.31 -4.56 41.13
CA LYS A 785 -11.18 -5.65 41.61
C LYS A 785 -10.95 -6.92 40.77
N GLY A 786 -10.61 -8.05 41.41
CA GLY A 786 -10.65 -9.41 40.83
C GLY A 786 -9.60 -9.76 39.76
N LEU A 787 -9.67 -11.01 39.27
CA LEU A 787 -8.90 -11.50 38.12
C LEU A 787 -9.58 -11.03 36.82
N LYS A 788 -8.85 -10.41 35.90
CA LYS A 788 -9.40 -9.92 34.62
C LYS A 788 -8.47 -10.21 33.44
N VAL A 789 -9.07 -10.42 32.27
CA VAL A 789 -8.35 -10.40 31.00
C VAL A 789 -8.25 -8.95 30.56
N THR A 790 -7.02 -8.48 30.30
CA THR A 790 -6.77 -7.10 29.87
C THR A 790 -6.52 -7.02 28.37
N GLN A 791 -6.04 -8.09 27.75
CA GLN A 791 -5.92 -8.24 26.30
C GLN A 791 -5.93 -9.71 25.93
N ALA A 792 -6.63 -10.08 24.87
CA ALA A 792 -6.52 -11.38 24.23
C ALA A 792 -6.48 -11.17 22.73
N LYS A 793 -5.46 -11.69 22.03
CA LYS A 793 -5.32 -11.49 20.58
C LYS A 793 -4.78 -12.71 19.86
N PHE A 794 -5.35 -13.01 18.70
CA PHE A 794 -4.68 -13.89 17.75
C PHE A 794 -3.55 -13.14 17.04
N LEU A 795 -2.53 -13.88 16.61
CA LEU A 795 -1.40 -13.36 15.86
C LEU A 795 -1.33 -14.00 14.47
N SER A 796 -0.69 -13.30 13.55
CA SER A 796 -0.40 -13.75 12.19
C SER A 796 0.94 -13.14 11.78
N PRO A 797 1.86 -13.88 11.12
CA PRO A 797 1.69 -15.25 10.64
C PRO A 797 1.72 -16.31 11.76
N ASN A 798 1.34 -17.54 11.43
CA ASN A 798 1.48 -18.70 12.31
C ASN A 798 2.95 -19.11 12.48
N LYS A 799 3.23 -20.11 13.32
CA LYS A 799 4.60 -20.60 13.60
C LYS A 799 5.36 -21.08 12.35
N ALA A 800 4.67 -21.51 11.30
CA ALA A 800 5.28 -21.92 10.04
C ALA A 800 5.51 -20.74 9.06
N GLY A 801 5.27 -19.50 9.49
CA GLY A 801 5.43 -18.31 8.66
C GLY A 801 4.27 -18.06 7.69
N HIS A 802 3.17 -18.80 7.81
CA HIS A 802 1.99 -18.62 6.97
C HIS A 802 1.05 -17.58 7.56
N PRO A 803 0.66 -16.53 6.80
CA PRO A 803 -0.44 -15.66 7.22
C PRO A 803 -1.75 -16.46 7.38
N VAL A 804 -2.50 -16.13 8.42
CA VAL A 804 -3.76 -16.78 8.82
C VAL A 804 -4.79 -15.75 9.27
N LEU A 805 -6.04 -16.18 9.35
CA LEU A 805 -7.22 -15.47 9.85
C LEU A 805 -7.66 -14.23 9.04
N GLN A 806 -6.90 -13.79 8.05
CA GLN A 806 -7.28 -12.70 7.16
C GLN A 806 -6.84 -13.00 5.72
N PRO A 807 -7.72 -12.82 4.71
CA PRO A 807 -7.33 -12.87 3.30
C PRO A 807 -6.26 -11.82 2.99
N ILE A 808 -5.28 -12.14 2.12
CA ILE A 808 -4.23 -11.17 1.76
C ILE A 808 -4.70 -10.13 0.73
N LYS A 809 -5.74 -10.44 -0.03
CA LYS A 809 -6.32 -9.54 -1.02
C LYS A 809 -7.66 -9.03 -0.50
N LEU A 810 -7.91 -7.72 -0.61
CA LEU A 810 -9.14 -7.12 -0.09
C LEU A 810 -10.25 -7.01 -1.13
N THR A 811 -9.90 -6.88 -2.41
CA THR A 811 -10.89 -6.54 -3.41
C THR A 811 -11.92 -7.67 -3.56
N GLY A 812 -13.17 -7.38 -3.22
CA GLY A 812 -14.30 -8.29 -3.25
C GLY A 812 -14.53 -9.17 -1.99
N ASN A 813 -13.54 -9.43 -1.13
CA ASN A 813 -13.71 -10.29 0.06
C ASN A 813 -14.63 -9.64 1.12
N LEU A 814 -15.22 -10.45 2.01
CA LEU A 814 -15.95 -9.86 3.15
C LEU A 814 -14.95 -9.20 4.11
N PRO A 815 -15.24 -7.98 4.59
CA PRO A 815 -14.34 -7.27 5.49
C PRO A 815 -14.30 -7.91 6.88
N GLY A 816 -13.11 -7.90 7.48
CA GLY A 816 -12.80 -8.43 8.80
C GLY A 816 -12.12 -9.81 8.81
N PRO A 817 -11.85 -10.32 10.02
CA PRO A 817 -11.13 -11.58 10.22
C PRO A 817 -12.03 -12.80 9.99
N TYR A 818 -11.41 -13.94 9.70
CA TYR A 818 -12.04 -15.24 9.42
C TYR A 818 -11.55 -16.27 10.43
N VAL A 819 -12.41 -17.20 10.84
CA VAL A 819 -12.03 -18.30 11.72
C VAL A 819 -12.68 -19.61 11.28
N SER A 820 -11.88 -20.65 11.08
CA SER A 820 -12.41 -22.00 10.87
C SER A 820 -12.92 -22.60 12.17
N VAL A 821 -14.19 -22.99 12.18
CA VAL A 821 -14.86 -23.61 13.33
C VAL A 821 -14.97 -25.11 13.05
N SER A 822 -14.08 -25.90 13.66
CA SER A 822 -14.13 -27.36 13.51
C SER A 822 -15.38 -27.92 14.21
N GLN A 823 -16.16 -28.71 13.47
CA GLN A 823 -17.29 -29.48 14.02
C GLN A 823 -16.94 -30.94 14.32
N GLY A 824 -15.74 -31.37 13.92
CA GLY A 824 -15.16 -32.71 14.18
C GLY A 824 -13.77 -32.59 14.81
N THR A 825 -12.96 -33.65 14.70
CA THR A 825 -11.59 -33.68 15.26
C THR A 825 -10.76 -32.50 14.75
N ALA A 826 -10.28 -31.66 15.67
CA ALA A 826 -9.43 -30.53 15.33
C ALA A 826 -8.08 -30.99 14.74
N THR A 827 -7.59 -30.29 13.72
CA THR A 827 -6.35 -30.63 13.01
C THR A 827 -5.23 -29.64 13.35
N ALA A 828 -4.00 -30.15 13.49
CA ALA A 828 -2.83 -29.34 13.87
C ALA A 828 -2.12 -28.65 12.68
N THR A 829 -2.58 -28.84 11.43
CA THR A 829 -1.86 -28.39 10.23
C THR A 829 -1.85 -26.87 10.03
N HIS A 830 -2.86 -26.16 10.54
CA HIS A 830 -3.01 -24.70 10.38
C HIS A 830 -3.31 -24.01 11.72
N THR A 831 -2.40 -24.16 12.68
CA THR A 831 -2.55 -23.54 14.01
C THR A 831 -2.54 -22.01 13.95
N VAL A 832 -3.14 -21.39 14.96
CA VAL A 832 -3.23 -19.94 15.13
C VAL A 832 -2.54 -19.52 16.43
N PRO A 833 -1.53 -18.64 16.41
CA PRO A 833 -0.93 -18.17 17.66
C PRO A 833 -1.90 -17.28 18.45
N LEU A 834 -1.84 -17.36 19.78
CA LEU A 834 -2.67 -16.58 20.72
C LEU A 834 -1.78 -15.94 21.79
N GLU A 835 -1.99 -14.65 22.05
CA GLU A 835 -1.38 -13.91 23.16
C GLU A 835 -2.47 -13.40 24.11
N LEU A 836 -2.25 -13.57 25.42
CA LEU A 836 -3.19 -13.22 26.48
C LEU A 836 -2.48 -12.48 27.60
N HIS A 837 -3.04 -11.35 28.03
CA HIS A 837 -2.60 -10.56 29.17
C HIS A 837 -3.71 -10.51 30.23
N TYR A 838 -3.30 -10.49 31.50
CA TYR A 838 -4.24 -10.49 32.63
C TYR A 838 -3.72 -9.68 33.82
N THR A 839 -4.65 -9.29 34.69
CA THR A 839 -4.37 -8.56 35.93
C THR A 839 -5.14 -9.19 37.11
N PRO A 840 -4.60 -9.19 38.34
CA PRO A 840 -3.26 -8.73 38.72
C PRO A 840 -2.15 -9.63 38.15
N ALA A 841 -1.00 -9.03 37.83
CA ALA A 841 0.12 -9.76 37.22
C ALA A 841 0.65 -10.91 38.10
N ALA A 842 0.47 -10.79 39.43
CA ALA A 842 0.82 -11.80 40.42
C ALA A 842 -0.17 -13.00 40.47
N ALA A 843 -1.30 -12.95 39.75
CA ALA A 843 -2.26 -14.04 39.74
C ALA A 843 -1.66 -15.33 39.16
N THR A 844 -1.93 -16.45 39.81
CA THR A 844 -1.51 -17.78 39.33
C THR A 844 -2.64 -18.38 38.49
N ILE A 845 -2.40 -18.57 37.18
CA ILE A 845 -3.42 -19.08 36.24
C ILE A 845 -3.36 -20.60 36.17
N THR A 846 -4.49 -21.25 36.47
CA THR A 846 -4.67 -22.71 36.50
C THR A 846 -5.48 -23.24 35.31
N GLU A 847 -6.36 -22.42 34.73
CA GLU A 847 -7.16 -22.77 33.56
C GLU A 847 -7.26 -21.60 32.57
N VAL A 848 -7.12 -21.92 31.28
CA VAL A 848 -7.46 -21.04 30.16
C VAL A 848 -8.48 -21.80 29.30
N ASN A 849 -9.72 -21.33 29.25
CA ASN A 849 -10.74 -21.88 28.34
C ASN A 849 -11.05 -20.87 27.24
N ILE A 850 -11.40 -21.41 26.07
CA ILE A 850 -11.85 -20.64 24.91
C ILE A 850 -13.29 -21.04 24.58
N GLY A 851 -14.10 -20.06 24.23
CA GLY A 851 -15.50 -20.23 23.87
C GLY A 851 -15.83 -19.45 22.62
N ILE A 852 -16.98 -19.79 22.03
CA ILE A 852 -17.50 -19.13 20.84
C ILE A 852 -18.98 -18.80 21.01
N SER A 853 -19.43 -17.65 20.50
CA SER A 853 -20.86 -17.30 20.40
C SER A 853 -21.16 -16.48 19.15
N SER A 854 -22.46 -16.34 18.85
CA SER A 854 -22.96 -15.51 17.76
C SER A 854 -23.10 -14.03 18.11
N ASP A 855 -23.09 -13.71 19.40
CA ASP A 855 -23.52 -12.41 19.94
C ASP A 855 -22.59 -11.93 21.08
N GLY A 856 -21.42 -12.54 21.27
CA GLY A 856 -20.47 -12.18 22.35
C GLY A 856 -20.95 -12.55 23.76
N ASN A 857 -22.25 -12.67 23.97
CA ASN A 857 -22.88 -13.14 25.20
C ASN A 857 -22.86 -14.67 25.26
N ASN A 858 -22.92 -15.20 26.49
CA ASN A 858 -23.04 -16.64 26.77
C ASN A 858 -22.16 -17.56 25.88
N PRO A 859 -20.84 -17.30 25.76
CA PRO A 859 -19.97 -18.10 24.92
C PRO A 859 -20.00 -19.58 25.31
N ALA A 860 -20.14 -20.45 24.31
CA ALA A 860 -20.05 -21.88 24.48
C ALA A 860 -18.58 -22.27 24.68
N PHE A 861 -18.16 -22.31 25.94
CA PHE A 861 -16.79 -22.67 26.30
C PHE A 861 -16.48 -24.14 26.04
N SER A 862 -15.33 -24.38 25.40
CA SER A 862 -14.73 -25.70 25.34
C SER A 862 -14.40 -26.20 26.74
N THR A 863 -14.57 -27.51 26.95
CA THR A 863 -14.14 -28.19 28.17
C THR A 863 -12.62 -28.39 28.21
N GLU A 864 -11.92 -28.18 27.10
CA GLU A 864 -10.46 -28.26 27.04
C GLU A 864 -9.80 -27.09 27.77
N ASN A 865 -8.82 -27.41 28.62
CA ASN A 865 -7.91 -26.43 29.20
C ASN A 865 -6.75 -26.21 28.23
N LEU A 866 -6.68 -25.02 27.63
CA LEU A 866 -5.67 -24.69 26.61
C LEU A 866 -4.24 -24.74 27.16
N LEU A 867 -4.05 -24.64 28.47
CA LEU A 867 -2.74 -24.80 29.12
C LEU A 867 -2.10 -26.18 28.91
N SER A 868 -2.87 -27.17 28.44
CA SER A 868 -2.34 -28.47 28.00
C SER A 868 -1.58 -28.39 26.67
N GLN A 869 -1.83 -27.38 25.84
CA GLN A 869 -1.10 -27.13 24.62
C GLN A 869 0.21 -26.36 24.92
N THR A 870 1.14 -26.35 23.96
CA THR A 870 2.43 -25.66 24.13
C THR A 870 2.21 -24.17 24.42
N ASN A 871 2.78 -23.68 25.54
CA ASN A 871 2.64 -22.30 25.98
C ASN A 871 3.88 -21.78 26.71
N THR A 872 4.00 -20.45 26.82
CA THR A 872 4.97 -19.77 27.69
C THR A 872 4.23 -18.82 28.63
N LYS A 873 4.61 -18.84 29.91
CA LYS A 873 3.98 -18.03 30.97
C LYS A 873 5.00 -17.10 31.61
N SER A 874 4.57 -15.87 31.86
CA SER A 874 5.26 -14.89 32.71
C SER A 874 4.22 -14.14 33.55
N ALA A 875 4.65 -13.33 34.51
CA ALA A 875 3.73 -12.52 35.31
C ALA A 875 2.83 -11.68 34.38
N GLY A 876 1.50 -11.81 34.56
CA GLY A 876 0.49 -11.10 33.77
C GLY A 876 0.35 -11.49 32.30
N LYS A 877 1.03 -12.55 31.80
CA LYS A 877 1.00 -12.91 30.37
C LYS A 877 1.09 -14.43 30.12
N VAL A 878 0.32 -14.91 29.14
CA VAL A 878 0.39 -16.27 28.59
C VAL A 878 0.43 -16.19 27.07
N THR A 879 1.28 -16.99 26.43
CA THR A 879 1.39 -17.06 24.95
C THR A 879 1.32 -18.50 24.47
N PHE A 880 0.60 -18.72 23.37
CA PHE A 880 0.47 -19.98 22.67
C PHE A 880 0.99 -19.79 21.24
N PRO A 881 2.20 -20.27 20.91
CA PRO A 881 2.79 -20.05 19.58
C PRO A 881 2.10 -20.84 18.46
N SER A 882 1.31 -21.87 18.78
CA SER A 882 0.66 -22.76 17.80
C SER A 882 -0.62 -23.35 18.39
N LEU A 883 -1.62 -22.51 18.66
CA LEU A 883 -2.88 -22.98 19.23
C LEU A 883 -3.67 -23.77 18.18
N VAL A 884 -4.06 -24.99 18.54
CA VAL A 884 -5.11 -25.74 17.85
C VAL A 884 -6.43 -25.34 18.47
N LEU A 885 -7.33 -24.74 17.68
CA LEU A 885 -8.66 -24.39 18.18
C LEU A 885 -9.49 -25.66 18.42
N PRO A 886 -10.17 -25.77 19.58
CA PRO A 886 -11.00 -26.93 19.87
C PRO A 886 -12.21 -26.99 18.94
N ALA A 887 -12.86 -28.14 18.90
CA ALA A 887 -14.13 -28.30 18.21
C ALA A 887 -15.24 -27.57 18.97
N PHE A 888 -16.14 -26.91 18.24
CA PHE A 888 -17.32 -26.26 18.81
C PHE A 888 -18.57 -26.89 18.22
N ALA A 889 -19.54 -27.21 19.08
CA ALA A 889 -20.81 -27.77 18.66
C ALA A 889 -21.71 -26.69 18.04
N GLY A 890 -22.50 -27.08 17.03
CA GLY A 890 -23.44 -26.19 16.36
C GLY A 890 -22.79 -25.33 15.27
N ALA A 891 -23.63 -24.54 14.59
CA ALA A 891 -23.18 -23.65 13.54
C ALA A 891 -23.73 -22.24 13.79
N ILE A 892 -22.83 -21.27 13.72
CA ILE A 892 -23.08 -19.84 13.88
C ILE A 892 -23.45 -19.25 12.52
N ASN A 893 -24.60 -18.59 12.44
CA ASN A 893 -25.17 -18.05 11.21
C ASN A 893 -24.86 -16.55 11.00
N LYS A 894 -24.01 -15.98 11.84
CA LYS A 894 -23.58 -14.58 11.84
C LYS A 894 -22.05 -14.53 12.01
N LYS A 895 -21.47 -13.34 12.21
CA LYS A 895 -20.11 -13.25 12.74
C LYS A 895 -20.02 -13.99 14.09
N ALA A 896 -18.91 -14.67 14.31
CA ALA A 896 -18.59 -15.37 15.54
C ALA A 896 -17.70 -14.50 16.44
N VAL A 897 -17.95 -14.53 17.74
CA VAL A 897 -17.07 -13.93 18.75
C VAL A 897 -16.32 -15.06 19.43
N VAL A 898 -15.00 -14.93 19.48
CA VAL A 898 -14.13 -15.84 20.22
C VAL A 898 -13.80 -15.19 21.56
N THR A 899 -14.02 -15.91 22.66
CA THR A 899 -13.89 -15.36 24.02
C THR A 899 -13.09 -16.29 24.92
N LEU A 900 -12.22 -15.73 25.75
CA LEU A 900 -11.45 -16.45 26.76
C LEU A 900 -12.04 -16.28 28.16
N ARG A 901 -11.84 -17.30 28.98
CA ARG A 901 -12.06 -17.26 30.42
C ARG A 901 -10.85 -17.82 31.14
N LEU A 902 -10.43 -17.10 32.17
CA LEU A 902 -9.36 -17.51 33.07
C LEU A 902 -9.93 -18.00 34.39
N LYS A 903 -9.33 -19.06 34.95
CA LYS A 903 -9.41 -19.37 36.37
C LYS A 903 -8.02 -19.45 36.97
N GLY A 904 -7.92 -19.07 38.23
CA GLY A 904 -6.65 -19.04 38.93
C GLY A 904 -6.83 -18.64 40.39
N ARG A 905 -5.72 -18.19 40.99
CA ARG A 905 -5.71 -17.64 42.36
C ARG A 905 -5.17 -16.22 42.37
N VAL A 906 -5.84 -15.33 43.08
CA VAL A 906 -5.40 -13.98 43.43
C VAL A 906 -5.29 -13.92 44.95
N ASP A 907 -4.12 -13.56 45.48
CA ASP A 907 -3.85 -13.56 46.93
C ASP A 907 -4.30 -14.86 47.63
N ASN A 908 -3.96 -16.00 47.02
CA ASN A 908 -4.34 -17.36 47.44
C ASN A 908 -5.85 -17.69 47.45
N THR A 909 -6.70 -16.80 46.97
CA THR A 909 -8.14 -17.01 46.82
C THR A 909 -8.49 -17.38 45.39
N ASP A 910 -9.35 -18.38 45.19
CA ASP A 910 -9.79 -18.76 43.84
C ASP A 910 -10.56 -17.62 43.17
N ALA A 911 -10.24 -17.35 41.90
CA ALA A 911 -10.82 -16.28 41.12
C ALA A 911 -11.07 -16.74 39.68
N SER A 912 -12.11 -16.20 39.06
CA SER A 912 -12.42 -16.36 37.64
C SER A 912 -12.53 -14.99 37.00
N SER A 913 -12.04 -14.85 35.77
CA SER A 913 -12.33 -13.66 34.98
C SER A 913 -13.78 -13.68 34.49
N ASP A 914 -14.39 -12.50 34.35
CA ASP A 914 -15.63 -12.32 33.61
C ASP A 914 -15.31 -12.26 32.10
N PRO A 915 -15.82 -13.19 31.27
CA PRO A 915 -15.60 -13.16 29.83
C PRO A 915 -16.10 -11.89 29.12
N ALA A 916 -17.10 -11.21 29.68
CA ALA A 916 -17.64 -9.96 29.14
C ALA A 916 -16.71 -8.76 29.40
N GLU A 917 -15.78 -8.88 30.35
CA GLU A 917 -14.81 -7.84 30.69
C GLU A 917 -13.41 -8.20 30.12
N GLY A 918 -13.22 -7.89 28.83
CA GLY A 918 -11.92 -8.02 28.15
C GLY A 918 -11.57 -9.43 27.63
N GLY A 919 -12.45 -10.43 27.80
CA GLY A 919 -12.19 -11.80 27.35
C GLY A 919 -12.23 -12.01 25.84
N GLN A 920 -12.79 -11.07 25.06
CA GLN A 920 -12.91 -11.22 23.60
C GLN A 920 -11.52 -11.21 22.94
N VAL A 921 -11.30 -12.15 22.02
CA VAL A 921 -10.04 -12.32 21.31
C VAL A 921 -10.04 -11.44 20.06
N GLU A 922 -9.20 -10.43 20.04
CA GLU A 922 -9.05 -9.53 18.88
C GLU A 922 -8.07 -10.08 17.82
N LEU A 923 -8.21 -9.63 16.59
CA LEU A 923 -7.17 -9.68 15.57
C LEU A 923 -7.11 -8.30 14.92
N LYS A 924 -5.98 -7.59 15.07
CA LYS A 924 -5.82 -6.20 14.59
C LYS A 924 -6.96 -5.25 15.01
N GLY A 925 -7.51 -5.46 16.22
CA GLY A 925 -8.61 -4.66 16.79
C GLY A 925 -10.02 -5.20 16.48
N ASP A 926 -10.18 -6.17 15.58
CA ASP A 926 -11.48 -6.80 15.31
C ASP A 926 -11.74 -8.00 16.23
N THR A 927 -12.92 -8.06 16.85
CA THR A 927 -13.34 -9.19 17.71
C THR A 927 -14.42 -10.07 17.09
N ALA A 928 -14.93 -9.70 15.91
CA ALA A 928 -16.00 -10.39 15.20
C ALA A 928 -15.47 -11.08 13.93
N TYR A 929 -15.46 -12.41 13.94
CA TYR A 929 -14.89 -13.25 12.90
C TYR A 929 -15.96 -13.80 11.96
N ILE A 930 -15.64 -13.94 10.68
CA ILE A 930 -16.45 -14.68 9.71
C ILE A 930 -16.17 -16.17 9.91
N PRO A 931 -17.17 -16.97 10.33
CA PRO A 931 -16.94 -18.38 10.57
C PRO A 931 -16.88 -19.17 9.25
N LEU A 932 -15.88 -20.04 9.14
CA LEU A 932 -15.73 -21.01 8.07
C LEU A 932 -16.00 -22.43 8.58
N TYR A 933 -16.69 -23.22 7.78
CA TYR A 933 -17.00 -24.61 8.06
C TYR A 933 -16.52 -25.49 6.93
N LEU A 934 -16.25 -26.76 7.23
CA LEU A 934 -15.84 -27.70 6.20
C LEU A 934 -17.06 -28.12 5.37
N ALA A 935 -17.14 -27.70 4.10
CA ALA A 935 -18.26 -28.02 3.20
C ALA A 935 -18.49 -29.53 3.08
N ASN A 936 -17.41 -30.32 3.12
CA ASN A 936 -17.45 -31.77 3.06
C ASN A 936 -18.11 -32.46 4.29
N ASN A 937 -18.37 -31.73 5.38
CA ASN A 937 -19.14 -32.30 6.49
C ASN A 937 -20.62 -32.51 6.12
N GLU A 938 -21.12 -31.80 5.12
CA GLU A 938 -22.46 -32.05 4.58
C GLU A 938 -22.43 -33.28 3.67
N ALA A 939 -23.14 -34.35 4.06
CA ALA A 939 -23.10 -35.64 3.36
C ALA A 939 -23.44 -35.53 1.86
N ALA A 940 -24.38 -34.63 1.50
CA ALA A 940 -24.76 -34.39 0.11
C ALA A 940 -23.69 -33.66 -0.72
N LEU A 941 -22.76 -32.95 -0.07
CA LEU A 941 -21.61 -32.31 -0.70
C LEU A 941 -20.43 -33.27 -0.79
N ALA A 942 -20.20 -34.10 0.23
CA ALA A 942 -19.10 -35.06 0.24
C ALA A 942 -19.12 -36.00 -0.98
N ALA A 943 -20.31 -36.43 -1.42
CA ALA A 943 -20.47 -37.27 -2.61
C ALA A 943 -20.21 -36.55 -3.95
N ARG A 944 -20.15 -35.22 -3.97
CA ARG A 944 -20.00 -34.38 -5.17
C ARG A 944 -18.62 -33.76 -5.31
N ARG A 945 -17.76 -33.91 -4.30
CA ARG A 945 -16.38 -33.44 -4.38
C ARG A 945 -15.60 -34.26 -5.42
N TYR A 946 -14.74 -33.61 -6.19
CA TYR A 946 -13.72 -34.29 -7.02
C TYR A 946 -12.32 -34.01 -6.45
N GLY A 947 -11.28 -34.71 -6.93
CA GLY A 947 -9.91 -34.53 -6.41
C GLY A 947 -9.64 -35.22 -5.07
N THR A 948 -8.39 -35.19 -4.62
CA THR A 948 -7.96 -35.62 -3.28
C THR A 948 -8.06 -34.45 -2.30
N ARG A 949 -8.15 -34.74 -0.99
CA ARG A 949 -8.20 -33.70 0.05
C ARG A 949 -6.87 -33.56 0.77
N ASP A 950 -6.44 -32.32 0.94
CA ASP A 950 -5.27 -31.99 1.75
C ASP A 950 -5.61 -31.88 3.25
N ALA A 951 -4.66 -32.25 4.12
CA ALA A 951 -4.84 -32.17 5.56
C ALA A 951 -4.97 -30.72 6.02
N GLY A 952 -6.18 -30.31 6.42
CA GLY A 952 -6.48 -28.90 6.72
C GLY A 952 -6.83 -28.05 5.50
N GLY A 953 -6.84 -28.64 4.29
CA GLY A 953 -7.02 -27.95 3.02
C GLY A 953 -8.42 -28.05 2.38
N ASP A 954 -8.54 -27.21 1.34
CA ASP A 954 -9.44 -27.09 0.19
C ASP A 954 -10.95 -26.90 0.34
N SER A 955 -11.60 -27.19 1.47
CA SER A 955 -13.07 -27.17 1.52
C SER A 955 -13.67 -26.26 2.61
N TRP A 956 -12.91 -25.29 3.14
CA TRP A 956 -13.41 -24.38 4.17
C TRP A 956 -14.21 -23.23 3.57
N ALA A 957 -15.51 -23.21 3.83
CA ALA A 957 -16.43 -22.27 3.20
C ALA A 957 -17.28 -21.54 4.24
N THR A 958 -17.74 -20.35 3.87
CA THR A 958 -18.80 -19.68 4.65
C THR A 958 -20.08 -20.53 4.59
N ARG A 959 -20.90 -20.49 5.64
CA ARG A 959 -22.15 -21.26 5.68
C ARG A 959 -23.07 -20.94 4.49
N LEU A 960 -23.11 -19.69 4.05
CA LEU A 960 -23.94 -19.28 2.91
C LEU A 960 -23.41 -19.83 1.58
N ALA A 961 -22.09 -19.92 1.41
CA ALA A 961 -21.50 -20.61 0.26
C ALA A 961 -21.83 -22.12 0.27
N ILE A 962 -21.78 -22.77 1.43
CA ILE A 962 -22.20 -24.18 1.61
C ILE A 962 -23.68 -24.35 1.23
N ALA A 963 -24.56 -23.48 1.73
CA ALA A 963 -25.99 -23.53 1.43
C ALA A 963 -26.28 -23.29 -0.06
N TRP A 964 -25.59 -22.33 -0.67
CA TRP A 964 -25.67 -22.08 -2.10
C TRP A 964 -25.27 -23.33 -2.89
N LEU A 965 -24.12 -23.94 -2.58
CA LEU A 965 -23.61 -25.13 -3.26
C LEU A 965 -24.50 -26.38 -3.04
N ALA A 966 -25.06 -26.53 -1.84
CA ALA A 966 -26.00 -27.59 -1.50
C ALA A 966 -27.28 -27.52 -2.36
N GLY A 967 -27.74 -26.31 -2.70
CA GLY A 967 -28.88 -26.06 -3.59
C GLY A 967 -28.61 -26.28 -5.08
N LYS A 968 -27.39 -26.71 -5.46
CA LYS A 968 -26.99 -26.93 -6.86
C LYS A 968 -26.58 -28.39 -7.09
N ALA A 969 -26.55 -28.80 -8.35
CA ALA A 969 -26.07 -30.12 -8.76
C ALA A 969 -24.56 -30.16 -9.08
N TYR A 970 -23.85 -29.05 -8.88
CA TYR A 970 -22.44 -28.90 -9.27
C TYR A 970 -21.52 -29.86 -8.50
N ARG A 971 -20.46 -30.31 -9.17
CA ARG A 971 -19.31 -30.93 -8.51
C ARG A 971 -18.26 -29.87 -8.26
N PHE A 972 -17.61 -29.94 -7.10
CA PHE A 972 -16.70 -28.91 -6.60
C PHE A 972 -15.40 -29.52 -6.08
N ASP A 973 -14.38 -28.69 -5.94
CA ASP A 973 -13.11 -29.04 -5.28
C ASP A 973 -12.67 -27.89 -4.37
N ASP A 974 -11.76 -27.04 -4.83
CA ASP A 974 -11.18 -25.96 -4.03
C ASP A 974 -12.17 -24.86 -3.63
N ILE A 975 -12.05 -24.41 -2.38
CA ILE A 975 -12.78 -23.28 -1.78
C ILE A 975 -11.88 -22.37 -0.93
N SER A 976 -11.34 -22.89 0.18
CA SER A 976 -10.36 -22.19 1.02
C SER A 976 -9.67 -23.15 1.99
N GLY A 977 -8.48 -22.75 2.44
CA GLY A 977 -7.74 -23.43 3.51
C GLY A 977 -8.29 -23.12 4.91
N GLN A 978 -7.96 -23.97 5.89
CA GLN A 978 -8.31 -23.74 7.30
C GLN A 978 -7.75 -22.38 7.77
N HIS A 979 -8.55 -21.60 8.50
CA HIS A 979 -8.23 -20.25 8.95
C HIS A 979 -7.72 -19.34 7.82
N VAL A 980 -8.19 -19.56 6.58
CA VAL A 980 -7.71 -18.84 5.39
C VAL A 980 -6.18 -18.81 5.29
N THR A 981 -5.53 -19.94 5.63
CA THR A 981 -4.06 -20.01 5.65
C THR A 981 -3.47 -19.78 4.26
N GLN A 982 -2.39 -19.00 4.22
CA GLN A 982 -1.78 -18.53 2.98
C GLN A 982 -0.25 -18.75 2.94
N THR A 983 0.31 -18.79 1.73
CA THR A 983 1.75 -18.79 1.49
C THR A 983 2.35 -17.42 1.80
N ALA A 984 3.66 -17.37 2.02
CA ALA A 984 4.39 -16.11 2.25
C ALA A 984 4.26 -15.10 1.07
N ALA A 985 3.97 -15.60 -0.14
CA ALA A 985 3.77 -14.80 -1.35
C ALA A 985 2.34 -14.24 -1.51
N GLY A 986 1.47 -14.39 -0.50
CA GLY A 986 0.15 -13.76 -0.55
C GLY A 986 -0.97 -14.58 -1.16
N ARG A 987 -0.77 -15.90 -1.31
CA ARG A 987 -1.68 -16.81 -2.02
C ARG A 987 -2.29 -17.82 -1.06
N SER A 988 -3.47 -18.36 -1.38
CA SER A 988 -4.02 -19.48 -0.60
C SER A 988 -3.01 -20.63 -0.52
N ILE A 989 -2.97 -21.34 0.60
CA ILE A 989 -2.07 -22.50 0.79
C ILE A 989 -2.35 -23.63 -0.21
N LEU A 990 -3.49 -23.58 -0.88
CA LEU A 990 -3.90 -24.47 -1.97
C LEU A 990 -3.14 -24.21 -3.29
N GLY A 991 -2.29 -23.19 -3.33
CA GLY A 991 -1.44 -22.88 -4.47
C GLY A 991 -2.02 -21.87 -5.46
N HIS A 992 -3.28 -21.46 -5.31
CA HIS A 992 -4.01 -20.56 -6.24
C HIS A 992 -3.97 -19.08 -5.81
N SER A 993 -4.21 -18.13 -6.74
CA SER A 993 -4.15 -16.69 -6.40
C SER A 993 -5.41 -16.10 -5.78
N GLY A 994 -6.48 -16.91 -5.76
CA GLY A 994 -7.73 -16.74 -5.00
C GLY A 994 -7.87 -17.75 -3.86
N HIS A 995 -9.12 -18.13 -3.54
CA HIS A 995 -9.50 -19.14 -2.52
C HIS A 995 -9.06 -18.80 -1.09
N SER A 996 -9.20 -17.54 -0.71
CA SER A 996 -8.75 -17.02 0.59
C SER A 996 -9.88 -16.51 1.50
N ASP A 997 -11.15 -16.75 1.15
CA ASP A 997 -12.32 -16.20 1.88
C ASP A 997 -13.46 -17.21 2.09
N GLY A 998 -13.35 -18.42 1.54
CA GLY A 998 -14.39 -19.44 1.62
C GLY A 998 -15.66 -19.11 0.84
N GLN A 999 -15.56 -18.25 -0.18
CA GLN A 999 -16.65 -17.88 -1.10
C GLN A 999 -16.23 -17.91 -2.58
N GLN A 1000 -15.07 -18.50 -2.85
CA GLN A 1000 -14.53 -18.80 -4.16
C GLN A 1000 -14.59 -20.30 -4.34
N LEU A 1001 -15.03 -20.81 -5.50
CA LEU A 1001 -15.24 -22.23 -5.71
C LEU A 1001 -14.82 -22.66 -7.12
N ASP A 1002 -14.10 -23.78 -7.21
CA ASP A 1002 -13.76 -24.43 -8.47
C ASP A 1002 -14.74 -25.56 -8.80
N LEU A 1003 -15.43 -25.43 -9.93
CA LEU A 1003 -16.58 -26.24 -10.30
C LEU A 1003 -16.38 -26.92 -11.66
N ARG A 1004 -16.85 -28.16 -11.82
CA ARG A 1004 -16.83 -28.83 -13.13
C ARG A 1004 -17.77 -28.15 -14.13
N TYR A 1005 -17.37 -28.09 -15.40
CA TYR A 1005 -18.27 -27.74 -16.49
C TYR A 1005 -19.42 -28.77 -16.59
N ALA A 1006 -20.56 -28.34 -17.13
CA ALA A 1006 -21.65 -29.27 -17.44
C ALA A 1006 -21.23 -30.20 -18.58
N ASP A 1007 -21.59 -31.49 -18.50
CA ASP A 1007 -21.15 -32.49 -19.49
C ASP A 1007 -22.00 -32.53 -20.78
N GLY A 1008 -23.05 -31.70 -20.87
CA GLY A 1008 -23.97 -31.66 -22.01
C GLY A 1008 -25.02 -32.77 -22.03
N THR A 1009 -25.06 -33.63 -21.01
CA THR A 1009 -26.02 -34.73 -20.85
C THR A 1009 -26.90 -34.61 -19.60
N GLY A 1010 -26.82 -33.47 -18.91
CA GLY A 1010 -27.56 -33.18 -17.68
C GLY A 1010 -26.76 -33.40 -16.39
N GLY A 1011 -25.47 -33.72 -16.48
CA GLY A 1011 -24.58 -33.95 -15.34
C GLY A 1011 -23.28 -33.15 -15.39
N TYR A 1012 -22.31 -33.58 -14.57
CA TYR A 1012 -20.99 -32.96 -14.37
C TYR A 1012 -19.89 -34.04 -14.31
N THR A 1013 -19.88 -34.97 -15.27
CA THR A 1013 -18.83 -36.01 -15.34
C THR A 1013 -17.42 -35.41 -15.47
N ASP A 1014 -16.38 -36.07 -14.95
CA ASP A 1014 -15.03 -35.50 -14.95
C ASP A 1014 -14.48 -35.25 -16.38
N ALA A 1015 -14.73 -36.16 -17.32
CA ALA A 1015 -14.20 -36.06 -18.68
C ALA A 1015 -14.68 -34.79 -19.41
N LEU A 1016 -15.99 -34.61 -19.59
CA LEU A 1016 -16.54 -33.40 -20.22
C LEU A 1016 -16.74 -32.23 -19.25
N GLY A 1017 -16.47 -32.46 -17.95
CA GLY A 1017 -16.40 -31.44 -16.93
C GLY A 1017 -15.06 -30.71 -16.86
N GLY A 1018 -14.05 -31.17 -17.60
CA GLY A 1018 -12.78 -30.47 -17.80
C GLY A 1018 -11.54 -31.25 -17.35
N GLN A 1019 -11.64 -32.39 -16.69
CA GLN A 1019 -10.47 -33.10 -16.14
C GLN A 1019 -9.30 -33.21 -17.12
N GLY A 1020 -8.08 -32.95 -16.61
CA GLY A 1020 -6.85 -32.98 -17.41
C GLY A 1020 -6.80 -31.85 -18.43
N ASN A 1021 -6.96 -30.60 -17.97
CA ASN A 1021 -6.93 -29.41 -18.83
C ASN A 1021 -7.87 -29.46 -20.05
N GLY A 1022 -9.06 -30.01 -19.87
CA GLY A 1022 -10.11 -30.06 -20.87
C GLY A 1022 -9.83 -31.01 -22.04
N ALA A 1023 -8.95 -32.00 -21.87
CA ALA A 1023 -8.53 -32.90 -22.95
C ALA A 1023 -9.71 -33.55 -23.70
N ALA A 1024 -10.72 -34.06 -22.99
CA ALA A 1024 -11.89 -34.68 -23.62
C ALA A 1024 -12.83 -33.65 -24.28
N ILE A 1025 -12.91 -32.43 -23.75
CA ILE A 1025 -13.65 -31.31 -24.39
C ILE A 1025 -12.98 -30.95 -25.72
N LYS A 1026 -11.65 -30.80 -25.74
CA LYS A 1026 -10.87 -30.55 -26.96
C LYS A 1026 -11.02 -31.68 -27.98
N GLN A 1027 -11.00 -32.94 -27.52
CA GLN A 1027 -11.24 -34.10 -28.38
C GLN A 1027 -12.66 -34.09 -28.98
N LEU A 1028 -13.67 -33.73 -28.20
CA LEU A 1028 -15.05 -33.58 -28.69
C LEU A 1028 -15.16 -32.49 -29.76
N ILE A 1029 -14.53 -31.33 -29.55
CA ILE A 1029 -14.48 -30.22 -30.52
C ILE A 1029 -13.85 -30.70 -31.84
N ASN A 1030 -12.69 -31.35 -31.77
CA ASN A 1030 -11.99 -31.87 -32.95
C ASN A 1030 -12.81 -32.93 -33.69
N ALA A 1031 -13.45 -33.85 -32.95
CA ALA A 1031 -14.31 -34.88 -33.54
C ALA A 1031 -15.56 -34.29 -34.21
N ALA A 1032 -16.20 -33.30 -33.58
CA ALA A 1032 -17.33 -32.59 -34.16
C ALA A 1032 -16.94 -31.81 -35.42
N LYS A 1033 -15.76 -31.18 -35.45
CA LYS A 1033 -15.22 -30.52 -36.65
C LYS A 1033 -15.03 -31.51 -37.79
N ALA A 1034 -14.43 -32.68 -37.50
CA ALA A 1034 -14.25 -33.74 -38.48
C ALA A 1034 -15.60 -34.28 -39.01
N GLU A 1035 -16.60 -34.45 -38.14
CA GLU A 1035 -17.97 -34.82 -38.56
C GLU A 1035 -18.60 -33.77 -39.47
N VAL A 1036 -18.44 -32.47 -39.17
CA VAL A 1036 -18.97 -31.40 -40.03
C VAL A 1036 -18.32 -31.45 -41.41
N ALA A 1037 -16.99 -31.63 -41.48
CA ALA A 1037 -16.26 -31.70 -42.73
C ALA A 1037 -16.60 -32.96 -43.55
N ALA A 1038 -16.72 -34.12 -42.90
CA ALA A 1038 -17.09 -35.39 -43.55
C ALA A 1038 -18.58 -35.44 -43.95
N ASN A 1039 -19.41 -34.60 -43.34
CA ASN A 1039 -20.84 -34.48 -43.59
C ASN A 1039 -21.65 -35.80 -43.61
N PRO A 1040 -21.49 -36.71 -42.62
CA PRO A 1040 -22.31 -37.92 -42.54
C PRO A 1040 -23.78 -37.57 -42.23
N PRO A 1041 -24.74 -38.48 -42.53
CA PRO A 1041 -26.17 -38.25 -42.26
C PRO A 1041 -26.48 -37.95 -40.78
N GLN A 1042 -25.79 -38.63 -39.86
CA GLN A 1042 -25.88 -38.41 -38.42
C GLN A 1042 -24.58 -37.79 -37.92
N LYS A 1043 -24.69 -36.74 -37.09
CA LYS A 1043 -23.54 -36.01 -36.52
C LYS A 1043 -23.61 -35.99 -34.98
N PRO A 1044 -23.48 -37.15 -34.30
CA PRO A 1044 -23.67 -37.26 -32.86
C PRO A 1044 -22.63 -36.46 -32.05
N LYS A 1045 -21.39 -36.28 -32.53
CA LYS A 1045 -20.40 -35.46 -31.82
C LYS A 1045 -20.73 -33.98 -31.93
N LEU A 1046 -21.20 -33.52 -33.09
CA LEU A 1046 -21.72 -32.15 -33.22
C LEU A 1046 -22.93 -31.91 -32.32
N ALA A 1047 -23.86 -32.87 -32.22
CA ALA A 1047 -25.03 -32.77 -31.36
C ALA A 1047 -24.63 -32.68 -29.87
N LEU A 1048 -23.68 -33.52 -29.43
CA LEU A 1048 -23.15 -33.49 -28.07
C LEU A 1048 -22.40 -32.18 -27.77
N LEU A 1049 -21.57 -31.69 -28.69
CA LEU A 1049 -20.88 -30.40 -28.53
C LEU A 1049 -21.88 -29.23 -28.40
N ARG A 1050 -22.94 -29.22 -29.22
CA ARG A 1050 -24.00 -28.20 -29.10
C ARG A 1050 -24.70 -28.27 -27.74
N ALA A 1051 -24.99 -29.47 -27.24
CA ALA A 1051 -25.60 -29.66 -25.93
C ALA A 1051 -24.66 -29.21 -24.80
N TRP A 1052 -23.37 -29.52 -24.89
CA TRP A 1052 -22.34 -29.05 -23.96
C TRP A 1052 -22.25 -27.52 -23.95
N ILE A 1053 -22.20 -26.86 -25.12
CA ILE A 1053 -22.17 -25.40 -25.22
C ILE A 1053 -23.45 -24.79 -24.64
N ALA A 1054 -24.63 -25.31 -25.00
CA ALA A 1054 -25.91 -24.79 -24.52
C ALA A 1054 -26.05 -24.91 -22.99
N ALA A 1055 -25.68 -26.06 -22.43
CA ALA A 1055 -25.72 -26.30 -20.98
C ALA A 1055 -24.80 -25.35 -20.22
N ASN A 1056 -23.56 -25.18 -20.67
CA ASN A 1056 -22.60 -24.30 -20.02
C ASN A 1056 -22.95 -22.81 -20.18
N ARG A 1057 -23.40 -22.35 -21.35
CA ARG A 1057 -23.90 -20.98 -21.52
C ARG A 1057 -25.08 -20.68 -20.59
N ALA A 1058 -26.03 -21.60 -20.48
CA ALA A 1058 -27.19 -21.44 -19.60
C ALA A 1058 -26.79 -21.41 -18.12
N MET A 1059 -25.87 -22.29 -17.71
CA MET A 1059 -25.32 -22.32 -16.36
C MET A 1059 -24.60 -21.00 -16.04
N LEU A 1060 -23.64 -20.59 -16.87
CA LEU A 1060 -22.85 -19.38 -16.65
C LEU A 1060 -23.72 -18.11 -16.65
N ALA A 1061 -24.70 -18.01 -17.57
CA ALA A 1061 -25.64 -16.90 -17.58
C ALA A 1061 -26.50 -16.85 -16.31
N LYS A 1062 -26.98 -18.01 -15.83
CA LYS A 1062 -27.77 -18.11 -14.61
C LYS A 1062 -26.95 -17.68 -13.39
N GLU A 1063 -25.71 -18.13 -13.27
CA GLU A 1063 -24.88 -17.83 -12.10
C GLU A 1063 -24.20 -16.45 -12.18
N ALA A 1064 -24.09 -15.83 -13.36
CA ALA A 1064 -23.62 -14.45 -13.50
C ALA A 1064 -24.70 -13.40 -13.21
N ALA A 1065 -25.99 -13.76 -13.31
CA ALA A 1065 -27.11 -12.82 -13.15
C ALA A 1065 -27.25 -12.21 -11.75
N PRO A 1066 -27.02 -12.93 -10.63
CA PRO A 1066 -27.14 -12.37 -9.29
C PRO A 1066 -26.17 -11.23 -9.03
N ALA A 1067 -26.63 -10.24 -8.26
CA ALA A 1067 -25.78 -9.17 -7.73
C ALA A 1067 -24.67 -9.72 -6.81
N SER A 1068 -24.97 -10.81 -6.09
CA SER A 1068 -24.03 -11.52 -5.22
C SER A 1068 -22.89 -12.22 -5.96
N THR A 1069 -22.97 -12.43 -7.28
CA THR A 1069 -21.82 -12.98 -8.02
C THR A 1069 -20.82 -11.86 -8.28
N ARG A 1070 -19.56 -12.04 -7.86
CA ARG A 1070 -18.50 -11.06 -8.09
C ARG A 1070 -17.94 -11.22 -9.49
N VAL A 1071 -17.46 -12.43 -9.79
CA VAL A 1071 -16.83 -12.79 -11.06
C VAL A 1071 -16.92 -14.31 -11.27
N ILE A 1072 -16.93 -14.72 -12.53
CA ILE A 1072 -16.81 -16.10 -12.98
C ILE A 1072 -15.62 -16.15 -13.94
N TYR A 1073 -14.68 -17.08 -13.75
CA TYR A 1073 -13.60 -17.34 -14.70
C TYR A 1073 -13.84 -18.63 -15.47
N ILE A 1074 -13.62 -18.57 -16.78
CA ILE A 1074 -13.65 -19.73 -17.69
C ILE A 1074 -12.35 -19.81 -18.49
N GLY A 1075 -12.07 -21.00 -18.99
CA GLY A 1075 -10.84 -21.30 -19.70
C GLY A 1075 -10.69 -20.56 -21.03
N PRO A 1076 -9.44 -20.28 -21.46
CA PRO A 1076 -9.12 -19.55 -22.67
C PRO A 1076 -9.14 -20.48 -23.90
N SER A 1077 -8.56 -20.04 -25.02
CA SER A 1077 -8.32 -20.86 -26.22
C SER A 1077 -9.57 -21.64 -26.68
N PHE A 1078 -9.50 -22.96 -26.83
CA PHE A 1078 -10.58 -23.80 -27.35
C PHE A 1078 -11.88 -23.75 -26.52
N VAL A 1079 -11.81 -23.49 -25.21
CA VAL A 1079 -13.00 -23.33 -24.37
C VAL A 1079 -13.69 -22.01 -24.72
N LYS A 1080 -12.95 -20.90 -24.77
CA LYS A 1080 -13.42 -19.60 -25.24
C LYS A 1080 -14.00 -19.66 -26.65
N LEU A 1081 -13.27 -20.25 -27.60
CA LEU A 1081 -13.71 -20.32 -29.00
C LEU A 1081 -15.04 -21.08 -29.14
N ALA A 1082 -15.22 -22.19 -28.41
CA ALA A 1082 -16.46 -22.95 -28.42
C ALA A 1082 -17.61 -22.23 -27.68
N LEU A 1083 -17.37 -21.78 -26.44
CA LEU A 1083 -18.40 -21.18 -25.58
C LEU A 1083 -18.76 -19.76 -25.99
N VAL A 1084 -17.79 -18.90 -26.29
CA VAL A 1084 -18.03 -17.48 -26.58
C VAL A 1084 -18.24 -17.29 -28.07
N ASP A 1085 -17.30 -17.72 -28.92
CA ASP A 1085 -17.36 -17.38 -30.34
C ASP A 1085 -18.29 -18.29 -31.15
N GLY A 1086 -18.59 -19.49 -30.65
CA GLY A 1086 -19.29 -20.52 -31.41
C GLY A 1086 -18.46 -21.04 -32.59
N ARG A 1087 -17.14 -21.17 -32.42
CA ARG A 1087 -16.17 -21.54 -33.46
C ARG A 1087 -15.33 -22.74 -33.05
N PHE A 1088 -14.87 -23.50 -34.04
CA PHE A 1088 -13.94 -24.62 -33.82
C PHE A 1088 -12.48 -24.17 -33.70
N SER A 1089 -12.14 -23.00 -34.25
CA SER A 1089 -10.79 -22.43 -34.19
C SER A 1089 -10.84 -20.90 -34.24
N ALA A 1090 -9.68 -20.25 -34.11
CA ALA A 1090 -9.55 -18.79 -34.22
C ALA A 1090 -9.96 -18.23 -35.60
N SER A 1091 -10.05 -19.09 -36.64
CA SER A 1091 -10.50 -18.66 -37.97
C SER A 1091 -11.97 -18.21 -37.93
N PRO A 1092 -12.31 -16.97 -38.34
CA PRO A 1092 -13.68 -16.49 -38.36
C PRO A 1092 -14.65 -17.28 -39.27
N ALA A 1093 -14.09 -18.05 -40.23
CA ALA A 1093 -14.86 -18.90 -41.12
C ALA A 1093 -15.23 -20.26 -40.49
N ASP A 1094 -14.52 -20.69 -39.45
CA ASP A 1094 -14.62 -22.05 -38.87
C ASP A 1094 -15.72 -22.13 -37.80
N LYS A 1095 -16.95 -21.81 -38.22
CA LYS A 1095 -18.13 -21.72 -37.34
C LYS A 1095 -18.64 -23.11 -36.98
N ILE A 1096 -19.03 -23.30 -35.72
CA ILE A 1096 -19.78 -24.48 -35.28
C ILE A 1096 -21.21 -24.33 -35.82
N PRO A 1097 -21.69 -25.22 -36.72
CA PRO A 1097 -23.01 -25.09 -37.29
C PRO A 1097 -24.06 -25.01 -36.17
N GLY A 1098 -25.05 -24.12 -36.29
CA GLY A 1098 -26.13 -23.98 -35.32
C GLY A 1098 -25.75 -23.37 -33.97
N VAL A 1099 -24.52 -22.86 -33.82
CA VAL A 1099 -24.07 -22.13 -32.63
C VAL A 1099 -23.63 -20.73 -33.06
N ALA A 1100 -24.32 -19.71 -32.58
CA ALA A 1100 -23.92 -18.31 -32.77
C ALA A 1100 -22.91 -17.87 -31.70
N ALA A 1101 -22.22 -16.77 -31.97
CA ALA A 1101 -21.44 -16.07 -30.94
C ALA A 1101 -22.36 -15.67 -29.78
N TRP A 1102 -21.84 -15.79 -28.55
CA TRP A 1102 -22.56 -15.51 -27.32
C TRP A 1102 -22.26 -14.11 -26.83
N ILE A 1103 -23.31 -13.36 -26.51
CA ILE A 1103 -23.17 -12.14 -25.72
C ILE A 1103 -22.97 -12.58 -24.27
N LYS A 1104 -21.71 -12.80 -23.88
CA LYS A 1104 -21.38 -13.25 -22.52
C LYS A 1104 -21.75 -12.17 -21.49
N PRO A 1105 -22.23 -12.56 -20.29
CA PRO A 1105 -22.38 -11.62 -19.18
C PRO A 1105 -21.03 -10.99 -18.83
N VAL A 1106 -21.05 -9.71 -18.44
CA VAL A 1106 -19.82 -8.94 -18.10
C VAL A 1106 -19.03 -9.57 -16.95
N LYS A 1107 -19.70 -10.28 -16.03
CA LYS A 1107 -19.07 -10.97 -14.91
C LYS A 1107 -18.38 -12.29 -15.31
N VAL A 1108 -18.52 -12.74 -16.55
CA VAL A 1108 -17.83 -13.94 -17.07
C VAL A 1108 -16.55 -13.50 -17.76
N HIS A 1109 -15.44 -13.71 -17.08
CA HIS A 1109 -14.08 -13.39 -17.52
C HIS A 1109 -13.43 -14.63 -18.14
N ILE A 1110 -12.61 -14.39 -19.15
CA ILE A 1110 -11.79 -15.45 -19.76
C ILE A 1110 -10.39 -15.27 -19.21
N GLU A 1111 -9.85 -16.32 -18.59
CA GLU A 1111 -8.60 -16.24 -17.86
C GLU A 1111 -7.74 -17.46 -18.09
N GLN A 1112 -6.43 -17.30 -18.04
CA GLN A 1112 -5.48 -18.40 -18.12
C GLN A 1112 -5.78 -19.45 -17.03
N GLY A 1113 -5.51 -20.72 -17.33
CA GLY A 1113 -5.99 -21.84 -16.51
C GLY A 1113 -7.46 -22.16 -16.82
N HIS A 1114 -8.22 -22.61 -15.81
CA HIS A 1114 -9.68 -22.84 -15.88
C HIS A 1114 -10.15 -23.69 -17.09
N LEU A 1115 -9.26 -24.52 -17.65
CA LEU A 1115 -9.63 -25.53 -18.63
C LEU A 1115 -10.23 -26.77 -17.95
N SER A 1116 -9.82 -27.00 -16.70
CA SER A 1116 -10.24 -28.14 -15.89
C SER A 1116 -11.53 -27.92 -15.10
N HIS A 1117 -11.90 -26.67 -14.90
CA HIS A 1117 -13.03 -26.22 -14.10
C HIS A 1117 -13.44 -24.82 -14.56
N TRP A 1118 -14.60 -24.34 -14.13
CA TRP A 1118 -14.91 -22.92 -14.09
C TRP A 1118 -14.87 -22.46 -12.64
N HIS A 1119 -14.38 -21.25 -12.42
CA HIS A 1119 -14.28 -20.67 -11.08
C HIS A 1119 -15.40 -19.66 -10.87
N ILE A 1120 -15.96 -19.62 -9.67
CA ILE A 1120 -16.91 -18.58 -9.27
C ILE A 1120 -16.53 -17.97 -7.93
N SER A 1121 -16.56 -16.63 -7.89
CA SER A 1121 -16.45 -15.86 -6.66
C SER A 1121 -17.81 -15.22 -6.34
N ILE A 1122 -18.32 -15.44 -5.13
CA ILE A 1122 -19.62 -14.91 -4.69
C ILE A 1122 -19.47 -14.09 -3.40
N THR A 1123 -20.21 -12.99 -3.29
CA THR A 1123 -20.52 -12.33 -2.03
C THR A 1123 -21.81 -12.91 -1.48
N ALA A 1124 -21.70 -14.03 -0.78
CA ALA A 1124 -22.85 -14.60 -0.10
C ALA A 1124 -23.14 -13.76 1.16
N HIS A 1125 -23.89 -12.66 0.99
CA HIS A 1125 -24.44 -11.90 2.11
C HIS A 1125 -25.73 -12.56 2.60
N PRO A 1126 -26.02 -12.51 3.91
CA PRO A 1126 -27.30 -12.97 4.47
C PRO A 1126 -28.50 -12.16 3.96
#